data_AF-A0A454Y464-F1
#
_entry.id   AF-A0A454Y464-F1
#
_cell.length_a   1.000
_cell.length_b   1.000
_cell.length_c   1.000
_cell.angle_alpha   90.00
_cell.angle_beta   90.00
_cell.angle_gamma   90.00
#
_symmetry.space_group_name_H-M   'P 1'
#
loop_
_entity.id
_entity.type
_entity.pdbx_description
1 polymer ?
#
loop_
_entity_poly.entity_id
_entity_poly.type
_entity_poly.pdbx_seq_one_letter_code
_entity_poly.pdbx_strand_id
1 'polypeptide(L)'
;MVSPSLAAVGDVVAAMVEKRDATLLEDAPGCWQVKLLAGEKLPKGEVVLIEMNKLQKKNSEGYVTLALSDENRIRRFLILGATGGTFYAKEQKLTMENVQALKEIIIRGGASTILETLREVSIAGKSQKQEAILLALGLCSRFGVSSLSSAPSDLAAHPFYVYLREMHKEATGLVNTICRTATHLFSYVAYCEMVAADIIITHDEEVEKRHEEPGHQARKRKTREMLEKKEKESAPVRKSTGWGRVMRKCIQNWYLSKTPEELAVAVTKYRARNGWSHKDLLRLSHPIPRNDHQRIVFEHIFYYATKGECQPRKRLFPADTCWAETVRMKYTEAQLVEEDISEGLLYLERVSSLSPYTSEEEMIWSIRHFRLTWEQVPSKHLNSLEVWKAIVERMPMLAMIRNLAKMQNVGLFKGEKKEGDKIAHVVAHLANIEAIKKARIHPIQILLAKTVYDVGTGDRGSLTWTPKPELSAALEKAFYLAFSLMPKTEKRFCIALDCSSSMCSKLSGSVLTGRIASAAMAMNILKTADSAECITFCNKTETLPFTAESTLAEITDHMKTIKKGDTSGALPMTWATRSGKKFDVFIIFTDNDLNGEGPSTARALANYRRQSGIEEAKLIVVSMSANGAAIASGDDRGMMDIAGFDPAIPQIVHDFVLGNI
;
A
#
# COMPACT_ATOMS: atom_id res chain seq x y z
N MET A 1 1.65 12.05 35.49
CA MET A 1 2.51 10.95 35.02
C MET A 1 2.61 11.06 33.51
N VAL A 2 3.82 11.20 32.96
CA VAL A 2 4.07 11.22 31.51
C VAL A 2 3.69 9.84 30.95
N SER A 3 2.91 9.76 29.88
CA SER A 3 2.57 8.47 29.27
C SER A 3 3.84 7.83 28.72
N PRO A 4 4.14 6.55 29.02
CA PRO A 4 5.32 5.87 28.47
C PRO A 4 5.25 5.79 26.94
N SER A 5 6.40 5.87 26.26
CA SER A 5 6.45 5.72 24.80
C SER A 5 6.04 4.32 24.39
N LEU A 6 5.40 4.16 23.21
CA LEU A 6 4.95 2.86 22.72
C LEU A 6 6.09 1.83 22.67
N ALA A 7 7.28 2.26 22.25
CA ALA A 7 8.50 1.44 22.25
C ALA A 7 8.83 0.92 23.67
N ALA A 8 8.84 1.79 24.68
CA ALA A 8 9.16 1.38 26.05
C ALA A 8 8.15 0.38 26.64
N VAL A 9 6.85 0.52 26.34
CA VAL A 9 5.84 -0.47 26.77
C VAL A 9 5.96 -1.76 25.95
N GLY A 10 6.31 -1.64 24.66
CA GLY A 10 6.61 -2.76 23.77
C GLY A 10 7.78 -3.61 24.26
N ASP A 11 8.87 -2.97 24.71
CA ASP A 11 10.06 -3.65 25.26
C ASP A 11 9.71 -4.45 26.52
N VAL A 12 8.82 -3.93 27.37
CA VAL A 12 8.31 -4.66 28.54
C VAL A 12 7.53 -5.90 28.11
N VAL A 13 6.67 -5.78 27.10
CA VAL A 13 5.93 -6.94 26.54
C VAL A 13 6.90 -7.95 25.92
N ALA A 14 7.90 -7.49 25.16
CA ALA A 14 8.92 -8.35 24.56
C ALA A 14 9.67 -9.15 25.64
N ALA A 15 10.11 -8.47 26.72
CA ALA A 15 10.77 -9.11 27.85
C ALA A 15 9.86 -10.13 28.57
N MET A 16 8.55 -9.89 28.66
CA MET A 16 7.58 -10.84 29.21
C MET A 16 7.43 -12.09 28.34
N VAL A 17 7.40 -11.91 27.01
CA VAL A 17 7.33 -13.01 26.04
C VAL A 17 8.62 -13.85 26.06
N GLU A 18 9.78 -13.21 26.19
CA GLU A 18 11.08 -13.91 26.29
C GLU A 18 11.24 -14.71 27.58
N LYS A 19 10.72 -14.20 28.72
CA LYS A 19 10.79 -14.85 30.02
C LYS A 19 9.87 -16.07 30.18
N ARG A 20 9.02 -16.40 29.19
CA ARG A 20 8.07 -17.52 29.21
C ARG A 20 7.25 -17.59 30.51
N ASP A 21 6.71 -16.46 30.96
CA ASP A 21 5.86 -16.41 32.14
C ASP A 21 4.48 -17.04 31.80
N ALA A 22 4.41 -18.37 31.88
CA ALA A 22 3.28 -19.19 31.43
C ALA A 22 1.97 -18.89 32.19
N THR A 23 2.07 -18.41 33.42
CA THR A 23 0.93 -18.04 34.28
C THR A 23 0.22 -16.76 33.84
N LEU A 24 0.86 -15.87 33.07
CA LEU A 24 0.28 -14.57 32.69
C LEU A 24 -0.37 -14.56 31.30
N LEU A 25 -0.03 -15.53 30.44
CA LEU A 25 -0.63 -15.71 29.11
C LEU A 25 -1.95 -16.52 29.14
N GLU A 26 -2.17 -17.32 30.18
CA GLU A 26 -3.42 -18.08 30.38
C GLU A 26 -4.57 -17.17 30.84
N ASP A 27 -4.32 -16.12 31.61
CA ASP A 27 -5.39 -15.30 32.22
C ASP A 27 -5.90 -14.13 31.37
N ALA A 28 -5.37 -13.91 30.15
CA ALA A 28 -5.82 -12.85 29.25
C ALA A 28 -7.00 -13.32 28.37
N PRO A 29 -8.24 -12.79 28.54
CA PRO A 29 -9.37 -13.13 27.68
C PRO A 29 -9.12 -12.66 26.24
N GLY A 30 -8.81 -13.61 25.37
CA GLY A 30 -8.49 -13.40 23.95
C GLY A 30 -7.12 -13.93 23.49
N CYS A 31 -6.28 -14.42 24.41
CA CYS A 31 -5.00 -15.09 24.07
C CYS A 31 -5.14 -16.61 23.82
N TRP A 32 -6.36 -17.14 23.95
CA TRP A 32 -6.65 -18.55 23.72
C TRP A 32 -6.72 -18.87 22.23
N GLN A 33 -5.55 -19.06 21.61
CA GLN A 33 -5.25 -19.99 20.50
C GLN A 33 -3.92 -19.62 19.82
N VAL A 34 -2.85 -19.34 20.58
CA VAL A 34 -1.52 -19.70 20.09
C VAL A 34 -1.31 -21.17 20.44
N LYS A 35 -2.02 -22.06 19.73
CA LYS A 35 -1.61 -23.46 19.70
C LYS A 35 -0.19 -23.47 19.15
N LEU A 36 0.74 -23.94 19.98
CA LEU A 36 2.03 -24.47 19.57
C LEU A 36 1.91 -25.12 18.18
N LEU A 37 2.43 -24.44 17.15
CA LEU A 37 2.85 -25.07 15.90
C LEU A 37 4.15 -25.83 16.18
N ALA A 38 4.03 -26.87 16.99
CA ALA A 38 4.98 -27.95 17.15
C ALA A 38 4.16 -29.08 17.78
N GLY A 39 3.57 -29.91 16.94
CA GLY A 39 2.85 -31.08 17.39
C GLY A 39 3.82 -32.09 17.96
N GLU A 40 4.23 -31.92 19.22
CA GLU A 40 4.87 -32.93 20.06
C GLU A 40 4.82 -32.45 21.50
N LYS A 41 4.27 -33.27 22.40
CA LYS A 41 4.35 -33.03 23.85
C LYS A 41 5.81 -33.23 24.26
N LEU A 42 6.52 -32.14 24.58
CA LEU A 42 7.82 -32.25 25.22
C LEU A 42 7.66 -32.88 26.62
N PRO A 43 8.40 -33.95 26.95
CA PRO A 43 8.44 -34.49 28.30
C PRO A 43 9.08 -33.45 29.25
N LYS A 44 8.57 -33.38 30.48
CA LYS A 44 9.04 -32.44 31.51
C LYS A 44 10.50 -32.75 31.87
N GLY A 45 11.43 -31.83 31.63
CA GLY A 45 12.75 -31.86 32.26
C GLY A 45 13.96 -31.38 31.47
N GLU A 46 13.86 -31.04 30.18
CA GLU A 46 15.04 -30.60 29.42
C GLU A 46 15.03 -29.09 29.08
N VAL A 47 16.15 -28.44 29.41
CA VAL A 47 16.53 -27.11 28.93
C VAL A 47 16.93 -27.25 27.47
N VAL A 48 15.99 -26.99 26.55
CA VAL A 48 16.33 -26.85 25.13
C VAL A 48 16.97 -25.48 24.94
N LEU A 49 18.29 -25.45 24.84
CA LEU A 49 19.04 -24.35 24.22
C LEU A 49 18.44 -24.10 22.83
N ILE A 50 17.73 -22.98 22.65
CA ILE A 50 17.31 -22.54 21.32
C ILE A 50 18.53 -21.95 20.64
N GLU A 51 19.44 -22.81 20.19
CA GLU A 51 20.58 -22.45 19.36
C GLU A 51 20.16 -22.32 17.88
N MET A 52 20.55 -21.21 17.25
CA MET A 52 20.69 -20.92 15.82
C MET A 52 19.51 -21.13 14.83
N ASN A 53 18.43 -21.84 15.18
CA ASN A 53 17.35 -22.24 14.26
C ASN A 53 16.25 -21.19 14.01
N LYS A 54 16.33 -19.99 14.60
CA LYS A 54 15.35 -18.90 14.34
C LYS A 54 15.63 -18.09 13.05
N LEU A 55 16.81 -18.25 12.46
CA LEU A 55 17.25 -17.48 11.29
C LEU A 55 16.99 -18.19 9.95
N GLN A 56 16.43 -19.40 9.95
CA GLN A 56 16.31 -20.23 8.75
C GLN A 56 14.85 -20.60 8.46
N LYS A 57 14.40 -20.35 7.24
CA LYS A 57 13.05 -20.68 6.74
C LYS A 57 13.15 -21.38 5.39
N LYS A 58 12.33 -22.40 5.18
CA LYS A 58 12.17 -23.01 3.85
C LYS A 58 11.40 -22.06 2.94
N ASN A 59 11.92 -21.78 1.74
CA ASN A 59 11.19 -21.05 0.70
C ASN A 59 10.14 -21.96 0.02
N SER A 60 9.45 -21.45 -1.00
CA SER A 60 8.37 -22.16 -1.70
C SER A 60 8.83 -23.49 -2.32
N GLU A 61 10.11 -23.57 -2.68
CA GLU A 61 10.78 -24.74 -3.28
C GLU A 61 11.42 -25.68 -2.23
N GLY A 62 11.28 -25.39 -0.94
CA GLY A 62 11.77 -26.25 0.16
C GLY A 62 13.22 -26.04 0.57
N TYR A 63 13.94 -25.09 -0.06
CA TYR A 63 15.33 -24.75 0.25
C TYR A 63 15.44 -23.84 1.47
N VAL A 64 16.48 -24.06 2.28
CA VAL A 64 16.73 -23.28 3.50
C VAL A 64 17.27 -21.90 3.13
N THR A 65 16.46 -20.88 3.36
CA THR A 65 16.77 -19.46 3.18
C THR A 65 16.79 -18.75 4.53
N LEU A 66 17.26 -17.50 4.57
CA LEU A 66 17.22 -16.71 5.80
C LEU A 66 15.78 -16.24 6.07
N ALA A 67 15.38 -16.27 7.34
CA ALA A 67 14.15 -15.62 7.78
C ALA A 67 14.33 -14.10 7.67
N LEU A 68 13.36 -13.41 7.06
CA LEU A 68 13.30 -11.95 7.05
C LEU A 68 13.32 -11.38 8.46
N SER A 69 14.06 -10.28 8.65
CA SER A 69 13.82 -9.43 9.82
C SER A 69 12.38 -8.90 9.80
N ASP A 70 11.81 -8.66 10.98
CA ASP A 70 10.45 -8.14 11.10
C ASP A 70 10.31 -6.82 10.33
N GLU A 71 11.30 -5.92 10.42
CA GLU A 71 11.33 -4.64 9.68
C GLU A 71 11.27 -4.84 8.16
N ASN A 72 12.11 -5.71 7.61
CA ASN A 72 12.11 -5.96 6.16
C ASN A 72 10.80 -6.63 5.73
N ARG A 73 10.25 -7.54 6.54
CA ARG A 73 8.95 -8.16 6.25
C ARG A 73 7.81 -7.13 6.23
N ILE A 74 7.80 -6.20 7.18
CA ILE A 74 6.83 -5.09 7.20
C ILE A 74 7.02 -4.23 5.95
N ARG A 75 8.24 -3.77 5.66
CA ARG A 75 8.55 -2.97 4.46
C ARG A 75 8.12 -3.68 3.18
N ARG A 76 8.37 -4.99 3.08
CA ARG A 76 7.97 -5.81 1.93
C ARG A 76 6.47 -5.79 1.72
N PHE A 77 5.71 -6.10 2.76
CA PHE A 77 4.27 -6.09 2.68
C PHE A 77 3.71 -4.70 2.33
N LEU A 78 4.25 -3.63 2.93
CA LEU A 78 3.78 -2.27 2.73
C LEU A 78 4.07 -1.71 1.32
N ILE A 79 5.18 -2.11 0.69
CA ILE A 79 5.58 -1.65 -0.64
C ILE A 79 4.96 -2.50 -1.75
N LEU A 80 5.04 -3.82 -1.66
CA LEU A 80 4.54 -4.74 -2.68
C LEU A 80 3.03 -5.00 -2.60
N GLY A 81 2.48 -4.95 -1.39
CA GLY A 81 1.15 -5.49 -1.11
C GLY A 81 1.08 -7.00 -1.35
N ALA A 82 -0.14 -7.50 -1.55
CA ALA A 82 -0.39 -8.92 -1.81
C ALA A 82 -1.36 -9.17 -2.98
N THR A 83 -1.80 -8.12 -3.67
CA THR A 83 -2.77 -8.17 -4.76
C THR A 83 -2.25 -9.00 -5.93
N GLY A 84 -3.05 -9.84 -6.59
CA GLY A 84 -2.57 -10.68 -7.70
C GLY A 84 -1.72 -11.91 -7.32
N GLY A 85 -1.34 -12.04 -6.03
CA GLY A 85 -0.55 -13.18 -5.54
C GLY A 85 0.89 -13.20 -6.05
N THR A 86 1.55 -14.35 -5.91
CA THR A 86 2.86 -14.67 -6.48
C THR A 86 2.72 -15.86 -7.43
N PHE A 87 3.80 -16.24 -8.12
CA PHE A 87 3.81 -17.46 -8.94
C PHE A 87 3.39 -18.71 -8.14
N TYR A 88 3.70 -18.77 -6.85
CA TYR A 88 3.47 -19.93 -5.97
C TYR A 88 2.29 -19.78 -5.00
N ALA A 89 1.72 -18.58 -4.82
CA ALA A 89 0.68 -18.32 -3.84
C ALA A 89 -0.43 -17.40 -4.36
N LYS A 90 -1.69 -17.75 -4.11
CA LYS A 90 -2.85 -16.89 -4.42
C LYS A 90 -2.87 -15.63 -3.53
N GLU A 91 -3.43 -14.54 -4.06
CA GLU A 91 -3.57 -13.24 -3.39
C GLU A 91 -4.12 -13.32 -1.96
N GLN A 92 -5.21 -14.08 -1.75
CA GLN A 92 -5.82 -14.23 -0.43
C GLN A 92 -4.87 -14.89 0.57
N LYS A 93 -4.19 -15.97 0.15
CA LYS A 93 -3.23 -16.70 0.98
C LYS A 93 -2.07 -15.79 1.38
N LEU A 94 -1.51 -15.05 0.42
CA LEU A 94 -0.38 -14.15 0.64
C LEU A 94 -0.74 -12.97 1.56
N THR A 95 -1.96 -12.43 1.42
CA THR A 95 -2.48 -11.39 2.31
C THR A 95 -2.60 -11.92 3.73
N MET A 96 -3.16 -13.11 3.91
CA MET A 96 -3.33 -13.75 5.22
C MET A 96 -1.99 -14.07 5.89
N GLU A 97 -1.02 -14.59 5.14
CA GLU A 97 0.33 -14.87 5.66
C GLU A 97 1.04 -13.60 6.17
N ASN A 98 0.87 -12.48 5.46
CA ASN A 98 1.46 -11.20 5.87
C ASN A 98 0.71 -10.57 7.04
N VAL A 99 -0.62 -10.63 7.05
CA VAL A 99 -1.43 -10.15 8.19
C VAL A 99 -1.10 -10.97 9.44
N GLN A 100 -0.98 -12.29 9.33
CA GLN A 100 -0.61 -13.15 10.45
C GLN A 100 0.79 -12.80 10.98
N ALA A 101 1.74 -12.50 10.10
CA ALA A 101 3.06 -12.01 10.51
C ALA A 101 2.99 -10.70 11.28
N LEU A 102 2.20 -9.73 10.81
CA LEU A 102 2.01 -8.47 11.52
C LEU A 102 1.37 -8.69 12.90
N LYS A 103 0.41 -9.62 13.01
CA LYS A 103 -0.18 -10.02 14.30
C LYS A 103 0.89 -10.59 15.26
N GLU A 104 1.76 -11.47 14.76
CA GLU A 104 2.87 -12.04 15.55
C GLU A 104 3.89 -10.99 16.00
N ILE A 105 4.19 -10.00 15.17
CA ILE A 105 5.04 -8.86 15.53
C ILE A 105 4.37 -8.02 16.64
N ILE A 106 3.07 -7.72 16.50
CA ILE A 106 2.32 -6.98 17.51
C ILE A 106 2.32 -7.71 18.86
N ILE A 107 2.07 -9.03 18.86
CA ILE A 107 2.03 -9.85 20.08
C ILE A 107 3.40 -9.84 20.80
N ARG A 108 4.50 -9.76 20.05
CA ARG A 108 5.87 -9.67 20.59
C ARG A 108 6.28 -8.27 21.06
N GLY A 109 5.40 -7.28 21.01
CA GLY A 109 5.71 -5.90 21.40
C GLY A 109 6.24 -4.99 20.28
N GLY A 110 6.33 -5.48 19.03
CA GLY A 110 6.94 -4.78 17.90
C GLY A 110 6.05 -3.81 17.12
N ALA A 111 4.94 -3.30 17.70
CA ALA A 111 4.03 -2.40 16.98
C ALA A 111 4.64 -1.03 16.66
N SER A 112 5.60 -0.55 17.47
CA SER A 112 6.33 0.70 17.19
C SER A 112 7.02 0.64 15.83
N THR A 113 7.74 -0.46 15.55
CA THR A 113 8.42 -0.69 14.27
C THR A 113 7.44 -0.67 13.08
N ILE A 114 6.23 -1.23 13.26
CA ILE A 114 5.19 -1.20 12.22
C ILE A 114 4.74 0.25 11.95
N LEU A 115 4.45 1.02 13.00
CA LEU A 115 3.94 2.39 12.88
C LEU A 115 5.00 3.38 12.35
N GLU A 116 6.26 3.21 12.73
CA GLU A 116 7.39 3.97 12.20
C GLU A 116 7.58 3.69 10.71
N THR A 117 7.61 2.41 10.32
CA THR A 117 7.73 2.01 8.92
C THR A 117 6.54 2.52 8.09
N LEU A 118 5.31 2.48 8.64
CA LEU A 118 4.12 3.03 7.99
C LEU A 118 4.26 4.53 7.72
N ARG A 119 4.78 5.28 8.70
CA ARG A 119 5.03 6.72 8.57
C ARG A 119 6.05 7.00 7.47
N GLU A 120 7.16 6.28 7.47
CA GLU A 120 8.23 6.43 6.47
C GLU A 120 7.74 6.15 5.05
N VAL A 121 7.11 4.99 4.83
CA VAL A 121 6.64 4.56 3.51
C VAL A 121 5.53 5.47 2.99
N SER A 122 4.61 5.90 3.87
CA SER A 122 3.49 6.76 3.47
C SER A 122 3.93 8.20 3.14
N ILE A 123 4.75 8.83 3.99
CA ILE A 123 5.21 10.22 3.80
C ILE A 123 6.10 10.32 2.56
N ALA A 124 7.04 9.39 2.38
CA ALA A 124 7.92 9.42 1.23
C ALA A 124 7.24 8.93 -0.07
N GLY A 125 5.97 8.51 -0.01
CA GLY A 125 5.20 8.09 -1.18
C GLY A 125 5.76 6.84 -1.87
N LYS A 126 6.43 5.97 -1.11
CA LYS A 126 7.24 4.83 -1.58
C LYS A 126 6.44 3.55 -1.87
N SER A 127 5.12 3.67 -2.01
CA SER A 127 4.25 2.53 -2.27
C SER A 127 3.28 2.84 -3.40
N GLN A 128 3.31 1.98 -4.43
CA GLN A 128 2.48 2.06 -5.61
C GLN A 128 0.98 1.98 -5.28
N LYS A 129 0.64 1.28 -4.18
CA LYS A 129 -0.74 1.02 -3.73
C LYS A 129 -0.89 1.24 -2.24
N GLN A 130 -1.90 2.00 -1.84
CA GLN A 130 -2.09 2.40 -0.44
C GLN A 130 -2.78 1.30 0.40
N GLU A 131 -3.32 0.26 -0.23
CA GLU A 131 -4.13 -0.77 0.39
C GLU A 131 -3.40 -1.51 1.53
N ALA A 132 -2.14 -1.91 1.33
CA ALA A 132 -1.35 -2.59 2.37
C ALA A 132 -1.04 -1.69 3.57
N ILE A 133 -0.75 -0.40 3.31
CA ILE A 133 -0.55 0.64 4.34
C ILE A 133 -1.82 0.81 5.17
N LEU A 134 -2.97 0.92 4.51
CA LEU A 134 -4.25 1.12 5.18
C LEU A 134 -4.71 -0.13 5.94
N LEU A 135 -4.40 -1.33 5.45
CA LEU A 135 -4.66 -2.58 6.16
C LEU A 135 -3.80 -2.70 7.42
N ALA A 136 -2.49 -2.47 7.32
CA ALA A 136 -1.59 -2.50 8.48
C ALA A 136 -1.94 -1.41 9.52
N LEU A 137 -2.33 -0.21 9.06
CA LEU A 137 -2.83 0.85 9.93
C LEU A 137 -4.15 0.46 10.62
N GLY A 138 -5.09 -0.15 9.87
CA GLY A 138 -6.35 -0.67 10.40
C GLY A 138 -6.13 -1.78 11.43
N LEU A 139 -5.17 -2.68 11.17
CA LEU A 139 -4.74 -3.72 12.09
C LEU A 139 -4.22 -3.12 13.40
N CYS A 140 -3.24 -2.20 13.33
CA CYS A 140 -2.69 -1.55 14.52
C CYS A 140 -3.74 -0.70 15.27
N SER A 141 -4.75 -0.19 14.58
CA SER A 141 -5.80 0.62 15.21
C SER A 141 -6.86 -0.22 15.93
N ARG A 142 -7.01 -1.50 15.59
CA ARG A 142 -8.15 -2.34 16.03
C ARG A 142 -7.77 -3.72 16.57
N PHE A 143 -6.52 -4.12 16.52
CA PHE A 143 -6.06 -5.42 17.02
C PHE A 143 -6.40 -5.57 18.51
N GLY A 144 -7.11 -6.65 18.87
CA GLY A 144 -7.51 -6.96 20.25
C GLY A 144 -8.53 -6.01 20.88
N VAL A 145 -9.25 -5.20 20.09
CA VAL A 145 -10.17 -4.18 20.62
C VAL A 145 -11.38 -4.74 21.38
N SER A 146 -11.86 -5.94 21.02
CA SER A 146 -12.93 -6.63 21.73
C SER A 146 -12.48 -7.00 23.15
N SER A 147 -11.31 -7.63 23.27
CA SER A 147 -10.68 -7.97 24.55
C SER A 147 -10.46 -6.74 25.45
N LEU A 148 -10.06 -5.61 24.87
CA LEU A 148 -9.92 -4.34 25.60
C LEU A 148 -11.25 -3.80 26.13
N SER A 149 -12.35 -4.01 25.39
CA SER A 149 -13.67 -3.52 25.75
C SER A 149 -14.35 -4.36 26.82
N SER A 150 -13.98 -5.65 26.93
CA SER A 150 -14.51 -6.60 27.91
C SER A 150 -13.58 -6.87 29.10
N ALA A 151 -12.38 -6.28 29.12
CA ALA A 151 -11.40 -6.53 30.18
C ALA A 151 -11.90 -6.03 31.56
N PRO A 152 -11.83 -6.86 32.62
CA PRO A 152 -12.03 -6.43 34.00
C PRO A 152 -11.08 -5.29 34.38
N SER A 153 -11.46 -4.48 35.37
CA SER A 153 -10.64 -3.35 35.88
C SER A 153 -9.21 -3.76 36.22
N ASP A 154 -9.04 -4.99 36.68
CA ASP A 154 -7.78 -5.49 37.24
C ASP A 154 -6.79 -5.86 36.12
N LEU A 155 -7.29 -6.31 34.96
CA LEU A 155 -6.47 -6.56 33.76
C LEU A 155 -6.18 -5.29 32.96
N ALA A 156 -6.89 -4.18 33.22
CA ALA A 156 -6.69 -2.92 32.50
C ALA A 156 -5.31 -2.29 32.74
N ALA A 157 -4.63 -2.65 33.83
CA ALA A 157 -3.28 -2.20 34.18
C ALA A 157 -2.18 -3.14 33.66
N HIS A 158 -2.53 -4.32 33.13
CA HIS A 158 -1.56 -5.29 32.66
C HIS A 158 -0.76 -4.70 31.46
N PRO A 159 0.59 -4.86 31.43
CA PRO A 159 1.46 -4.19 30.46
C PRO A 159 1.03 -4.38 28.99
N PHE A 160 0.55 -5.58 28.65
CA PHE A 160 0.04 -5.86 27.31
C PHE A 160 -1.18 -5.02 26.92
N TYR A 161 -2.14 -4.79 27.83
CA TYR A 161 -3.31 -3.96 27.55
C TYR A 161 -2.95 -2.47 27.49
N VAL A 162 -1.97 -2.03 28.29
CA VAL A 162 -1.40 -0.68 28.19
C VAL A 162 -0.72 -0.50 26.82
N TYR A 163 0.07 -1.47 26.39
CA TYR A 163 0.71 -1.50 25.08
C TYR A 163 -0.32 -1.41 23.94
N LEU A 164 -1.39 -2.22 23.97
CA LEU A 164 -2.44 -2.15 22.95
C LEU A 164 -3.15 -0.79 22.92
N ARG A 165 -3.39 -0.15 24.07
CA ARG A 165 -4.00 1.19 24.15
C ARG A 165 -3.10 2.26 23.55
N GLU A 166 -1.81 2.25 23.87
CA GLU A 166 -0.86 3.21 23.28
C GLU A 166 -0.67 2.94 21.78
N MET A 167 -0.63 1.68 21.33
CA MET A 167 -0.62 1.31 19.91
C MET A 167 -1.83 1.89 19.18
N HIS A 168 -3.05 1.68 19.71
CA HIS A 168 -4.28 2.21 19.09
C HIS A 168 -4.26 3.74 19.03
N LYS A 169 -3.78 4.40 20.08
CA LYS A 169 -3.67 5.86 20.17
C LYS A 169 -2.69 6.42 19.15
N GLU A 170 -1.51 5.81 19.00
CA GLU A 170 -0.52 6.25 18.02
C GLU A 170 -0.98 5.96 16.58
N ALA A 171 -1.52 4.76 16.33
CA ALA A 171 -2.05 4.39 15.02
C ALA A 171 -3.18 5.35 14.57
N THR A 172 -4.14 5.65 15.46
CA THR A 172 -5.20 6.63 15.14
C THR A 172 -4.68 8.06 14.99
N GLY A 173 -3.57 8.41 15.65
CA GLY A 173 -2.88 9.67 15.43
C GLY A 173 -2.29 9.83 14.02
N LEU A 174 -1.90 8.73 13.38
CA LEU A 174 -1.35 8.72 12.02
C LEU A 174 -2.43 8.82 10.92
N VAL A 175 -3.70 8.58 11.24
CA VAL A 175 -4.78 8.49 10.23
C VAL A 175 -4.89 9.76 9.40
N ASN A 176 -4.76 10.95 10.01
CA ASN A 176 -4.88 12.19 9.23
C ASN A 176 -3.73 12.38 8.24
N THR A 177 -2.52 11.95 8.61
CA THR A 177 -1.33 12.04 7.77
C THR A 177 -1.36 11.02 6.63
N ILE A 178 -1.75 9.78 6.92
CA ILE A 178 -1.75 8.67 5.95
C ILE A 178 -2.98 8.75 5.03
N CYS A 179 -4.17 8.99 5.61
CA CYS A 179 -5.43 9.05 4.87
C CYS A 179 -5.62 10.42 4.19
N ARG A 180 -4.79 10.75 3.22
CA ARG A 180 -4.83 12.05 2.51
C ARG A 180 -6.14 12.30 1.73
N THR A 181 -6.83 11.24 1.29
CA THR A 181 -8.06 11.33 0.48
C THR A 181 -9.22 10.60 1.15
N ALA A 182 -10.46 10.93 0.77
CA ALA A 182 -11.64 10.23 1.26
C ALA A 182 -11.61 8.72 0.92
N THR A 183 -11.06 8.36 -0.25
CA THR A 183 -10.83 6.95 -0.61
C THR A 183 -9.96 6.23 0.43
N HIS A 184 -8.87 6.85 0.89
CA HIS A 184 -8.00 6.24 1.91
C HIS A 184 -8.75 6.05 3.21
N LEU A 185 -9.54 7.05 3.62
CA LEU A 185 -10.36 6.99 4.82
C LEU A 185 -11.38 5.84 4.76
N PHE A 186 -12.11 5.70 3.64
CA PHE A 186 -13.07 4.62 3.45
C PHE A 186 -12.42 3.24 3.49
N SER A 187 -11.30 3.06 2.79
CA SER A 187 -10.53 1.82 2.83
C SER A 187 -10.03 1.49 4.25
N TYR A 188 -9.49 2.48 4.97
CA TYR A 188 -9.06 2.32 6.36
C TYR A 188 -10.20 1.86 7.27
N VAL A 189 -11.39 2.47 7.15
CA VAL A 189 -12.55 2.09 7.95
C VAL A 189 -13.03 0.67 7.61
N ALA A 190 -13.04 0.31 6.32
CA ALA A 190 -13.35 -1.06 5.88
C ALA A 190 -12.39 -2.08 6.51
N TYR A 191 -11.08 -1.80 6.50
CA TYR A 191 -10.10 -2.69 7.15
C TYR A 191 -10.24 -2.73 8.67
N CYS A 192 -10.58 -1.60 9.31
CA CYS A 192 -10.89 -1.58 10.74
C CYS A 192 -12.07 -2.47 11.11
N GLU A 193 -13.11 -2.49 10.27
CA GLU A 193 -14.28 -3.35 10.42
C GLU A 193 -13.89 -4.83 10.26
N MET A 194 -13.14 -5.17 9.21
CA MET A 194 -12.64 -6.53 8.98
C MET A 194 -11.81 -7.04 10.17
N VAL A 195 -10.85 -6.26 10.65
CA VAL A 195 -9.99 -6.65 11.79
C VAL A 195 -10.80 -6.82 13.08
N ALA A 196 -11.83 -6.00 13.29
CA ALA A 196 -12.71 -6.13 14.44
C ALA A 196 -13.62 -7.38 14.35
N ALA A 197 -13.97 -7.82 13.13
CA ALA A 197 -14.78 -9.01 12.87
C ALA A 197 -13.99 -10.33 12.92
N ASP A 198 -12.71 -10.33 12.52
CA ASP A 198 -11.83 -11.52 12.47
C ASP A 198 -11.64 -12.24 13.81
N ILE A 199 -11.95 -11.60 14.94
CA ILE A 199 -11.88 -12.23 16.27
C ILE A 199 -13.07 -13.20 16.50
N ILE A 200 -14.10 -13.14 15.65
CA ILE A 200 -15.35 -13.89 15.83
C ILE A 200 -15.31 -15.26 15.12
N ILE A 201 -14.51 -15.41 14.05
CA ILE A 201 -14.53 -16.64 13.21
C ILE A 201 -13.71 -17.79 13.82
N THR A 202 -12.78 -17.52 14.75
CA THR A 202 -11.94 -18.56 15.35
C THR A 202 -12.64 -19.47 16.36
N HIS A 203 -13.91 -19.21 16.72
CA HIS A 203 -14.68 -20.09 17.61
C HIS A 203 -15.44 -21.22 16.90
N ASP A 204 -15.83 -21.05 15.63
CA ASP A 204 -16.75 -21.99 14.99
C ASP A 204 -16.07 -23.02 14.07
N GLU A 205 -14.99 -22.68 13.36
CA GLU A 205 -14.45 -23.57 12.32
C GLU A 205 -13.43 -24.63 12.81
N GLU A 206 -12.78 -24.46 13.97
CA GLU A 206 -11.80 -25.45 14.46
C GLU A 206 -12.44 -26.68 15.13
N VAL A 207 -13.72 -26.64 15.49
CA VAL A 207 -14.41 -27.77 16.14
C VAL A 207 -14.82 -28.85 15.14
N GLU A 208 -14.98 -28.50 13.85
CA GLU A 208 -15.61 -29.41 12.87
C GLU A 208 -14.63 -30.30 12.08
N LYS A 209 -13.31 -30.17 12.28
CA LYS A 209 -12.29 -30.91 11.50
C LYS A 209 -11.45 -31.93 12.27
N ARG A 210 -11.92 -32.47 13.39
CA ARG A 210 -11.21 -33.55 14.10
C ARG A 210 -12.05 -34.83 14.22
N HIS A 211 -11.63 -35.82 13.42
CA HIS A 211 -11.83 -37.27 13.52
C HIS A 211 -13.21 -37.85 13.15
N GLU A 212 -13.27 -38.38 11.92
CA GLU A 212 -14.06 -39.56 11.57
C GLU A 212 -13.30 -40.81 12.02
N GLU A 213 -13.66 -41.35 13.20
CA GLU A 213 -13.42 -42.76 13.54
C GLU A 213 -14.76 -43.41 13.93
N PRO A 214 -15.03 -44.67 13.52
CA PRO A 214 -16.33 -45.30 13.73
C PRO A 214 -16.44 -45.83 15.16
N GLY A 215 -17.33 -45.22 15.95
CA GLY A 215 -17.62 -45.60 17.35
C GLY A 215 -18.19 -44.47 18.21
N HIS A 216 -18.25 -43.25 17.67
CA HIS A 216 -18.47 -42.02 18.45
C HIS A 216 -19.90 -41.43 18.35
N GLN A 217 -20.96 -42.23 18.40
CA GLN A 217 -22.34 -41.68 18.34
C GLN A 217 -22.95 -41.40 19.73
N ALA A 218 -22.71 -42.25 20.73
CA ALA A 218 -23.27 -42.06 22.08
C ALA A 218 -22.57 -40.93 22.88
N ARG A 219 -21.26 -40.73 22.68
CA ARG A 219 -20.50 -39.64 23.31
C ARG A 219 -20.82 -38.28 22.67
N LYS A 220 -21.01 -38.23 21.34
CA LYS A 220 -21.40 -37.01 20.60
C LYS A 220 -22.69 -36.38 21.13
N ARG A 221 -23.69 -37.19 21.47
CA ARG A 221 -24.98 -36.67 21.97
C ARG A 221 -24.84 -36.00 23.35
N LYS A 222 -24.10 -36.62 24.28
CA LYS A 222 -23.82 -36.03 25.60
C LYS A 222 -22.92 -34.80 25.52
N THR A 223 -21.91 -34.80 24.65
CA THR A 223 -21.03 -33.63 24.45
C THR A 223 -21.79 -32.49 23.79
N ARG A 224 -22.68 -32.78 22.83
CA ARG A 224 -23.54 -31.80 22.17
C ARG A 224 -24.59 -31.22 23.11
N GLU A 225 -25.24 -32.03 23.94
CA GLU A 225 -26.16 -31.53 24.98
C GLU A 225 -25.43 -30.69 26.04
N MET A 226 -24.17 -31.01 26.40
CA MET A 226 -23.36 -30.17 27.29
C MET A 226 -22.86 -28.88 26.63
N LEU A 227 -22.54 -28.90 25.33
CA LEU A 227 -22.15 -27.72 24.56
C LEU A 227 -23.35 -26.79 24.32
N GLU A 228 -24.51 -27.32 23.96
CA GLU A 228 -25.77 -26.55 23.82
C GLU A 228 -26.21 -25.93 25.15
N LYS A 229 -25.91 -26.59 26.28
CA LYS A 229 -26.16 -26.04 27.63
C LYS A 229 -25.16 -24.94 27.99
N LYS A 230 -23.88 -25.09 27.64
CA LYS A 230 -22.84 -24.05 27.78
C LYS A 230 -23.08 -22.83 26.88
N GLU A 231 -23.57 -23.03 25.66
CA GLU A 231 -23.96 -21.94 24.74
C GLU A 231 -25.16 -21.15 25.27
N LYS A 232 -26.13 -21.83 25.91
CA LYS A 232 -27.28 -21.16 26.55
C LYS A 232 -26.91 -20.43 27.84
N GLU A 233 -25.80 -20.81 28.50
CA GLU A 233 -25.30 -20.17 29.72
C GLU A 233 -24.24 -19.07 29.45
N SER A 234 -23.55 -19.08 28.30
CA SER A 234 -22.66 -17.99 27.91
C SER A 234 -23.46 -16.79 27.40
N ALA A 235 -23.51 -15.71 28.17
CA ALA A 235 -24.09 -14.45 27.74
C ALA A 235 -23.48 -14.04 26.38
N PRO A 236 -24.27 -13.54 25.41
CA PRO A 236 -23.75 -13.11 24.13
C PRO A 236 -22.69 -12.03 24.37
N VAL A 237 -21.44 -12.32 24.00
CA VAL A 237 -20.35 -11.33 24.01
C VAL A 237 -20.85 -10.15 23.19
N ARG A 238 -21.07 -9.00 23.86
CA ARG A 238 -21.63 -7.80 23.21
C ARG A 238 -20.76 -7.47 22.01
N LYS A 239 -21.34 -7.60 20.80
CA LYS A 239 -20.71 -7.20 19.55
C LYS A 239 -20.33 -5.72 19.68
N SER A 240 -19.05 -5.43 19.87
CA SER A 240 -18.58 -4.05 19.80
C SER A 240 -18.87 -3.59 18.37
N THR A 241 -19.69 -2.55 18.20
CA THR A 241 -20.03 -1.99 16.89
C THR A 241 -18.83 -1.40 16.14
N GLY A 242 -17.63 -1.42 16.73
CA GLY A 242 -16.43 -0.84 16.15
C GLY A 242 -16.21 0.62 16.51
N TRP A 243 -17.26 1.35 16.90
CA TRP A 243 -17.29 2.81 17.00
C TRP A 243 -17.09 3.36 18.41
N GLY A 244 -16.03 2.93 19.09
CA GLY A 244 -15.60 3.48 20.38
C GLY A 244 -15.17 4.96 20.31
N ARG A 245 -14.95 5.60 21.47
CA ARG A 245 -14.60 7.03 21.57
C ARG A 245 -13.36 7.40 20.73
N VAL A 246 -12.34 6.55 20.73
CA VAL A 246 -11.09 6.76 19.96
C VAL A 246 -11.37 6.79 18.46
N MET A 247 -12.07 5.79 17.93
CA MET A 247 -12.41 5.70 16.50
C MET A 247 -13.28 6.89 16.07
N ARG A 248 -14.30 7.25 16.83
CA ARG A 248 -15.13 8.43 16.52
C ARG A 248 -14.27 9.69 16.45
N LYS A 249 -13.46 9.97 17.48
CA LYS A 249 -12.59 11.16 17.51
C LYS A 249 -11.59 11.18 16.36
N CYS A 250 -11.02 10.03 16.00
CA CYS A 250 -10.13 9.88 14.85
C CYS A 250 -10.81 10.33 13.55
N ILE A 251 -12.01 9.81 13.26
CA ILE A 251 -12.76 10.16 12.05
C ILE A 251 -13.22 11.62 12.09
N GLN A 252 -13.66 12.14 13.25
CA GLN A 252 -14.02 13.55 13.41
C GLN A 252 -12.84 14.47 13.06
N ASN A 253 -11.65 14.19 13.60
CA ASN A 253 -10.44 14.96 13.35
C ASN A 253 -10.07 15.00 11.86
N TRP A 254 -10.35 13.94 11.11
CA TRP A 254 -10.08 13.91 9.67
C TRP A 254 -10.92 14.91 8.88
N TYR A 255 -12.21 15.07 9.24
CA TYR A 255 -13.10 16.05 8.63
C TYR A 255 -12.76 17.48 9.08
N LEU A 256 -12.51 17.66 10.38
CA LEU A 256 -12.29 18.97 11.00
C LEU A 256 -10.88 19.54 10.80
N SER A 257 -9.95 18.77 10.25
CA SER A 257 -8.60 19.24 9.93
C SER A 257 -8.47 19.82 8.53
N LYS A 258 -9.52 19.76 7.71
CA LYS A 258 -9.55 20.31 6.35
C LYS A 258 -10.18 21.68 6.34
N THR A 259 -9.77 22.50 5.39
CA THR A 259 -10.49 23.73 5.06
C THR A 259 -11.86 23.42 4.43
N PRO A 260 -12.84 24.34 4.49
CA PRO A 260 -14.11 24.17 3.81
C PRO A 260 -14.01 23.81 2.32
N GLU A 261 -13.06 24.41 1.61
CA GLU A 261 -12.83 24.23 0.18
C GLU A 261 -12.30 22.81 -0.09
N GLU A 262 -11.28 22.39 0.66
CA GLU A 262 -10.73 21.04 0.56
C GLU A 262 -11.78 19.97 0.89
N LEU A 263 -12.62 20.24 1.89
CA LEU A 263 -13.67 19.33 2.28
C LEU A 263 -14.77 19.25 1.21
N ALA A 264 -15.19 20.37 0.63
CA ALA A 264 -16.15 20.40 -0.46
C ALA A 264 -15.65 19.60 -1.68
N VAL A 265 -14.37 19.74 -2.04
CA VAL A 265 -13.74 18.91 -3.08
C VAL A 265 -13.71 17.43 -2.67
N ALA A 266 -13.36 17.11 -1.42
CA ALA A 266 -13.27 15.73 -0.96
C ALA A 266 -14.63 15.00 -1.03
N VAL A 267 -15.70 15.62 -0.55
CA VAL A 267 -17.04 15.01 -0.51
C VAL A 267 -17.69 14.87 -1.88
N THR A 268 -17.36 15.77 -2.81
CA THR A 268 -17.92 15.73 -4.18
C THR A 268 -17.14 14.80 -5.10
N LYS A 269 -15.80 14.78 -4.98
CA LYS A 269 -14.91 13.99 -5.85
C LYS A 269 -14.97 12.50 -5.55
N TYR A 270 -15.02 12.12 -4.26
CA TYR A 270 -14.99 10.72 -3.84
C TYR A 270 -16.15 10.43 -2.88
N ARG A 271 -17.33 10.15 -3.43
CA ARG A 271 -18.57 9.99 -2.63
C ARG A 271 -18.59 8.73 -1.75
N ALA A 272 -18.12 7.61 -2.30
CA ALA A 272 -18.09 6.31 -1.62
C ALA A 272 -16.99 5.41 -2.19
N ARG A 273 -16.49 4.48 -1.36
CA ARG A 273 -15.53 3.43 -1.74
C ARG A 273 -15.60 2.27 -0.74
N ASN A 274 -15.34 1.04 -1.19
CA ASN A 274 -15.24 -0.15 -0.33
C ASN A 274 -16.44 -0.33 0.63
N GLY A 275 -17.66 -0.03 0.17
CA GLY A 275 -18.88 -0.14 0.97
C GLY A 275 -19.14 1.03 1.94
N TRP A 276 -18.24 2.01 2.04
CA TRP A 276 -18.35 3.16 2.92
C TRP A 276 -18.58 4.46 2.16
N SER A 277 -19.42 5.34 2.69
CA SER A 277 -19.66 6.69 2.17
C SER A 277 -19.46 7.76 3.23
N HIS A 278 -19.34 9.03 2.80
CA HIS A 278 -19.30 10.16 3.74
C HIS A 278 -20.53 10.20 4.66
N LYS A 279 -21.71 9.86 4.14
CA LYS A 279 -22.96 9.75 4.90
C LYS A 279 -22.83 8.79 6.08
N ASP A 280 -22.24 7.62 5.86
CA ASP A 280 -22.09 6.60 6.90
C ASP A 280 -21.09 7.05 7.97
N LEU A 281 -19.94 7.58 7.55
CA LEU A 281 -18.92 8.06 8.46
C LEU A 281 -19.41 9.23 9.31
N LEU A 282 -20.14 10.19 8.74
CA LEU A 282 -20.69 11.34 9.46
C LEU A 282 -21.76 10.90 10.47
N ARG A 283 -22.60 9.92 10.10
CA ARG A 283 -23.62 9.34 11.00
C ARG A 283 -23.03 8.62 12.19
N LEU A 284 -21.88 7.99 12.04
CA LEU A 284 -21.26 7.19 13.11
C LEU A 284 -20.27 7.99 13.95
N SER A 285 -19.57 8.95 13.34
CA SER A 285 -18.57 9.77 14.02
C SER A 285 -19.16 11.01 14.67
N HIS A 286 -20.25 11.59 14.16
CA HIS A 286 -20.85 12.82 14.65
C HIS A 286 -19.82 13.97 14.86
N PRO A 287 -19.16 14.46 13.80
CA PRO A 287 -18.22 15.57 13.94
C PRO A 287 -18.94 16.85 14.32
N ILE A 288 -18.37 17.58 15.27
CA ILE A 288 -18.87 18.86 15.75
C ILE A 288 -17.84 19.92 15.33
N PRO A 289 -18.18 20.81 14.37
CA PRO A 289 -17.30 21.91 14.00
C PRO A 289 -16.97 22.80 15.19
N ARG A 290 -15.80 23.46 15.14
CA ARG A 290 -15.45 24.47 16.14
C ARG A 290 -16.45 25.62 16.05
N ASN A 291 -16.65 26.31 17.18
CA ASN A 291 -17.55 27.47 17.20
C ASN A 291 -16.83 28.73 16.72
N ASP A 292 -16.41 28.72 15.46
CA ASP A 292 -15.78 29.84 14.75
C ASP A 292 -16.68 30.35 13.62
N HIS A 293 -16.20 31.34 12.84
CA HIS A 293 -16.94 31.92 11.71
C HIS A 293 -17.26 30.88 10.62
N GLN A 294 -16.46 29.81 10.50
CA GLN A 294 -16.62 28.78 9.45
C GLN A 294 -17.60 27.67 9.85
N ARG A 295 -18.06 27.63 11.10
CA ARG A 295 -18.99 26.61 11.61
C ARG A 295 -20.17 26.35 10.68
N ILE A 296 -20.82 27.41 10.20
CA ILE A 296 -22.01 27.32 9.35
C ILE A 296 -21.68 26.63 8.02
N VAL A 297 -20.50 26.90 7.46
CA VAL A 297 -20.02 26.31 6.22
C VAL A 297 -19.83 24.80 6.37
N PHE A 298 -19.17 24.36 7.45
CA PHE A 298 -19.04 22.93 7.74
C PHE A 298 -20.40 22.25 7.92
N GLU A 299 -21.35 22.90 8.59
CA GLU A 299 -22.70 22.35 8.77
C GLU A 299 -23.42 22.16 7.43
N HIS A 300 -23.27 23.08 6.46
CA HIS A 300 -23.82 22.91 5.11
C HIS A 300 -23.16 21.77 4.34
N ILE A 301 -21.84 21.66 4.41
CA ILE A 301 -21.11 20.57 3.74
C ILE A 301 -21.48 19.19 4.35
N PHE A 302 -21.59 19.10 5.68
CA PHE A 302 -22.04 17.89 6.36
C PHE A 302 -23.49 17.54 6.04
N TYR A 303 -24.37 18.55 5.92
CA TYR A 303 -25.74 18.32 5.48
C TYR A 303 -25.76 17.74 4.06
N TYR A 304 -25.05 18.35 3.11
CA TYR A 304 -24.92 17.83 1.75
C TYR A 304 -24.40 16.39 1.73
N ALA A 305 -23.32 16.11 2.47
CA ALA A 305 -22.73 14.77 2.50
C ALA A 305 -23.68 13.70 3.09
N THR A 306 -24.64 14.10 3.94
CA THR A 306 -25.60 13.17 4.57
C THR A 306 -26.94 13.05 3.84
N LYS A 307 -27.41 14.14 3.22
CA LYS A 307 -28.72 14.24 2.57
C LYS A 307 -28.65 14.20 1.05
N GLY A 308 -27.53 14.60 0.47
CA GLY A 308 -27.30 14.62 -0.98
C GLY A 308 -27.77 15.90 -1.67
N GLU A 309 -28.22 16.91 -0.92
CA GLU A 309 -28.73 18.19 -1.43
C GLU A 309 -28.15 19.36 -0.62
N CYS A 310 -28.04 20.53 -1.24
CA CYS A 310 -27.57 21.74 -0.56
C CYS A 310 -28.73 22.39 0.22
N GLN A 311 -28.46 22.85 1.44
CA GLN A 311 -29.44 23.66 2.17
C GLN A 311 -29.53 25.06 1.55
N PRO A 312 -30.72 25.69 1.56
CA PRO A 312 -30.81 27.11 1.26
C PRO A 312 -29.94 27.90 2.23
N ARG A 313 -29.32 28.97 1.72
CA ARG A 313 -28.48 29.87 2.52
C ARG A 313 -29.30 30.46 3.65
N LYS A 314 -28.83 30.30 4.89
CA LYS A 314 -29.57 30.70 6.08
C LYS A 314 -29.74 32.21 6.17
N ARG A 315 -28.80 32.98 5.59
CA ARG A 315 -28.93 34.43 5.45
C ARG A 315 -30.10 34.84 4.53
N LEU A 316 -30.45 34.03 3.54
CA LEU A 316 -31.50 34.33 2.56
C LEU A 316 -32.92 34.02 3.06
N PHE A 317 -33.08 33.54 4.31
CA PHE A 317 -34.41 33.31 4.86
C PHE A 317 -35.17 34.64 5.05
N PRO A 318 -36.46 34.71 4.64
CA PRO A 318 -37.26 35.92 4.87
C PRO A 318 -37.36 36.25 6.36
N ALA A 319 -37.17 37.53 6.70
CA ALA A 319 -37.07 38.01 8.08
C ALA A 319 -38.31 37.68 8.94
N ASP A 320 -39.48 37.52 8.30
CA ASP A 320 -40.77 37.31 8.97
C ASP A 320 -41.07 35.83 9.26
N THR A 321 -40.09 34.94 9.09
CA THR A 321 -40.26 33.49 9.31
C THR A 321 -39.71 33.04 10.66
N CYS A 322 -40.39 32.08 11.30
CA CYS A 322 -39.91 31.41 12.53
C CYS A 322 -38.51 30.79 12.37
N TRP A 323 -38.14 30.42 11.14
CA TRP A 323 -36.81 29.94 10.78
C TRP A 323 -35.73 31.04 10.90
N ALA A 324 -36.02 32.28 10.49
CA ALA A 324 -35.08 33.40 10.58
C ALA A 324 -34.76 33.78 12.04
N GLU A 325 -35.76 33.73 12.92
CA GLU A 325 -35.57 33.94 14.36
C GLU A 325 -34.68 32.85 14.98
N THR A 326 -34.91 31.59 14.62
CA THR A 326 -34.08 30.44 15.04
C THR A 326 -32.64 30.56 14.54
N VAL A 327 -32.43 31.06 13.32
CA VAL A 327 -31.09 31.29 12.74
C VAL A 327 -30.35 32.39 13.49
N ARG A 328 -31.01 33.52 13.80
CA ARG A 328 -30.42 34.62 14.58
C ARG A 328 -30.07 34.23 16.01
N MET A 329 -30.81 33.29 16.62
CA MET A 329 -30.47 32.74 17.94
C MET A 329 -29.26 31.79 17.90
N LYS A 330 -29.03 31.10 16.78
CA LYS A 330 -28.04 30.03 16.67
C LYS A 330 -26.70 30.48 16.08
N TYR A 331 -26.70 31.46 15.18
CA TYR A 331 -25.51 31.90 14.44
C TYR A 331 -25.24 33.38 14.63
N THR A 332 -23.95 33.74 14.59
CA THR A 332 -23.48 35.14 14.63
C THR A 332 -23.51 35.78 13.24
N GLU A 333 -23.55 37.12 13.18
CA GLU A 333 -23.50 37.84 11.89
C GLU A 333 -22.24 37.51 11.10
N ALA A 334 -21.09 37.34 11.78
CA ALA A 334 -19.84 36.94 11.14
C ALA A 334 -19.95 35.56 10.46
N GLN A 335 -20.68 34.62 11.05
CA GLN A 335 -20.94 33.31 10.42
C GLN A 335 -21.86 33.46 9.20
N LEU A 336 -22.90 34.29 9.27
CA LEU A 336 -23.82 34.52 8.15
C LEU A 336 -23.14 35.21 6.96
N VAL A 337 -22.20 36.11 7.22
CA VAL A 337 -21.36 36.72 6.17
C VAL A 337 -20.44 35.68 5.55
N GLU A 338 -19.80 34.84 6.36
CA GLU A 338 -18.93 33.75 5.89
C GLU A 338 -19.67 32.75 5.00
N GLU A 339 -20.94 32.46 5.33
CA GLU A 339 -21.80 31.62 4.50
C GLU A 339 -21.83 32.14 3.05
N ASP A 340 -22.12 33.42 2.82
CA ASP A 340 -22.29 33.97 1.47
C ASP A 340 -20.99 34.04 0.66
N ILE A 341 -19.87 34.37 1.31
CA ILE A 341 -18.59 34.55 0.62
C ILE A 341 -17.84 33.24 0.40
N SER A 342 -18.23 32.15 1.08
CA SER A 342 -17.49 30.89 1.03
C SER A 342 -17.48 30.28 -0.38
N GLU A 343 -16.27 30.23 -0.97
CA GLU A 343 -16.03 29.57 -2.25
C GLU A 343 -16.36 28.07 -2.19
N GLY A 344 -16.12 27.42 -1.05
CA GLY A 344 -16.44 26.02 -0.82
C GLY A 344 -17.93 25.70 -0.97
N LEU A 345 -18.81 26.59 -0.52
CA LEU A 345 -20.26 26.40 -0.69
C LEU A 345 -20.73 26.69 -2.10
N LEU A 346 -20.21 27.76 -2.73
CA LEU A 346 -20.52 28.05 -4.13
C LEU A 346 -20.11 26.88 -5.05
N TYR A 347 -18.94 26.31 -4.77
CA TYR A 347 -18.45 25.11 -5.44
C TYR A 347 -19.39 23.92 -5.25
N LEU A 348 -19.82 23.68 -4.02
CA LEU A 348 -20.71 22.57 -3.65
C LEU A 348 -22.07 22.67 -4.34
N GLU A 349 -22.67 23.86 -4.31
CA GLU A 349 -23.94 24.16 -4.99
C GLU A 349 -23.81 23.92 -6.48
N ARG A 350 -22.69 24.35 -7.08
CA ARG A 350 -22.47 24.14 -8.50
C ARG A 350 -22.38 22.66 -8.84
N VAL A 351 -21.55 21.89 -8.14
CA VAL A 351 -21.43 20.45 -8.40
C VAL A 351 -22.75 19.72 -8.15
N SER A 352 -23.53 20.17 -7.16
CA SER A 352 -24.86 19.63 -6.88
C SER A 352 -25.89 19.95 -7.96
N SER A 353 -25.74 21.08 -8.67
CA SER A 353 -26.66 21.46 -9.75
C SER A 353 -26.38 20.70 -11.06
N LEU A 354 -25.21 20.07 -11.19
CA LEU A 354 -24.85 19.32 -12.39
C LEU A 354 -25.63 18.00 -12.47
N SER A 355 -26.33 17.81 -13.57
CA SER A 355 -27.13 16.61 -13.84
C SER A 355 -26.80 16.02 -15.23
N PRO A 356 -27.24 14.79 -15.52
CA PRO A 356 -27.16 14.22 -16.87
C PRO A 356 -27.91 15.04 -17.95
N TYR A 357 -28.74 16.01 -17.55
CA TYR A 357 -29.54 16.86 -18.44
C TYR A 357 -29.01 18.29 -18.56
N THR A 358 -27.98 18.65 -17.78
CA THR A 358 -27.28 19.94 -17.92
C THR A 358 -26.76 20.09 -19.35
N SER A 359 -26.86 21.30 -19.92
CA SER A 359 -26.38 21.56 -21.27
C SER A 359 -24.85 21.43 -21.36
N GLU A 360 -24.35 21.12 -22.55
CA GLU A 360 -22.92 20.92 -22.77
C GLU A 360 -22.11 22.21 -22.56
N GLU A 361 -22.62 23.35 -23.01
CA GLU A 361 -21.99 24.67 -22.81
C GLU A 361 -21.89 25.02 -21.33
N GLU A 362 -22.96 24.77 -20.58
CA GLU A 362 -23.00 24.99 -19.14
C GLU A 362 -22.02 24.06 -18.39
N MET A 363 -21.91 22.80 -18.83
CA MET A 363 -20.94 21.85 -18.28
C MET A 363 -19.50 22.32 -18.50
N ILE A 364 -19.17 22.75 -19.73
CA ILE A 364 -17.84 23.26 -20.10
C ILE A 364 -17.48 24.50 -19.29
N TRP A 365 -18.42 25.44 -19.14
CA TRP A 365 -18.22 26.63 -18.31
C TRP A 365 -17.91 26.25 -16.86
N SER A 366 -18.67 25.30 -16.31
CA SER A 366 -18.48 24.82 -14.92
C SER A 366 -17.10 24.19 -14.72
N ILE A 367 -16.66 23.36 -15.67
CA ILE A 367 -15.35 22.71 -15.63
C ILE A 367 -14.23 23.75 -15.62
N ARG A 368 -14.31 24.77 -16.49
CA ARG A 368 -13.27 25.81 -16.60
C ARG A 368 -13.24 26.75 -15.39
N HIS A 369 -14.40 27.16 -14.91
CA HIS A 369 -14.52 28.13 -13.81
C HIS A 369 -14.16 27.50 -12.46
N PHE A 370 -14.78 26.36 -12.13
CA PHE A 370 -14.61 25.69 -10.84
C PHE A 370 -13.50 24.63 -10.83
N ARG A 371 -12.80 24.43 -11.96
CA ARG A 371 -11.70 23.45 -12.12
C ARG A 371 -12.15 22.03 -11.76
N LEU A 372 -13.34 21.65 -12.22
CA LEU A 372 -13.92 20.35 -11.93
C LEU A 372 -13.09 19.23 -12.57
N THR A 373 -12.96 18.12 -11.86
CA THR A 373 -12.32 16.91 -12.40
C THR A 373 -13.36 15.97 -13.00
N TRP A 374 -12.92 14.99 -13.78
CA TRP A 374 -13.81 14.05 -14.47
C TRP A 374 -14.67 13.22 -13.49
N GLU A 375 -14.22 12.99 -12.25
CA GLU A 375 -14.99 12.27 -11.23
C GLU A 375 -16.26 13.01 -10.80
N GLN A 376 -16.32 14.32 -11.02
CA GLN A 376 -17.43 15.20 -10.64
C GLN A 376 -18.41 15.45 -11.79
N VAL A 377 -18.03 15.05 -13.00
CA VAL A 377 -18.85 15.21 -14.20
C VAL A 377 -19.79 14.00 -14.35
N PRO A 378 -21.10 14.22 -14.58
CA PRO A 378 -22.05 13.13 -14.79
C PRO A 378 -21.66 12.22 -15.95
N SER A 379 -21.84 10.90 -15.82
CA SER A 379 -21.31 9.90 -16.75
C SER A 379 -21.74 10.08 -18.21
N LYS A 380 -22.93 10.64 -18.46
CA LYS A 380 -23.41 10.94 -19.83
C LYS A 380 -22.51 11.94 -20.56
N HIS A 381 -22.01 12.94 -19.84
CA HIS A 381 -21.12 13.98 -20.37
C HIS A 381 -19.68 13.48 -20.59
N LEU A 382 -19.28 12.40 -19.92
CA LEU A 382 -17.97 11.77 -20.11
C LEU A 382 -17.81 11.04 -21.46
N ASN A 383 -18.84 11.03 -22.30
CA ASN A 383 -18.77 10.56 -23.68
C ASN A 383 -18.72 11.72 -24.70
N SER A 384 -18.86 12.98 -24.26
CA SER A 384 -18.71 14.15 -25.14
C SER A 384 -17.24 14.47 -25.37
N LEU A 385 -16.90 14.75 -26.62
CA LEU A 385 -15.59 15.23 -27.03
C LEU A 385 -15.28 16.63 -26.49
N GLU A 386 -16.23 17.58 -26.55
CA GLU A 386 -16.00 18.96 -26.11
C GLU A 386 -15.81 19.07 -24.60
N VAL A 387 -16.55 18.26 -23.83
CA VAL A 387 -16.36 18.15 -22.38
C VAL A 387 -14.94 17.67 -22.05
N TRP A 388 -14.44 16.64 -22.75
CA TRP A 388 -13.07 16.17 -22.53
C TRP A 388 -12.01 17.19 -22.94
N LYS A 389 -12.24 18.03 -23.97
CA LYS A 389 -11.33 19.15 -24.29
C LYS A 389 -11.20 20.09 -23.10
N ALA A 390 -12.32 20.48 -22.48
CA ALA A 390 -12.32 21.37 -21.31
C ALA A 390 -11.61 20.76 -20.09
N ILE A 391 -11.77 19.45 -19.86
CA ILE A 391 -11.10 18.77 -18.74
C ILE A 391 -9.57 18.71 -18.96
N VAL A 392 -9.12 18.42 -20.19
CA VAL A 392 -7.70 18.23 -20.51
C VAL A 392 -6.89 19.53 -20.40
N GLU A 393 -7.50 20.69 -20.66
CA GLU A 393 -6.84 22.01 -20.60
C GLU A 393 -6.04 22.27 -19.31
N ARG A 394 -6.51 21.75 -18.16
CA ARG A 394 -5.87 21.95 -16.85
C ARG A 394 -5.56 20.64 -16.14
N MET A 395 -5.56 19.51 -16.87
CA MET A 395 -5.35 18.20 -16.28
C MET A 395 -3.88 18.03 -15.84
N PRO A 396 -3.62 17.58 -14.60
CA PRO A 396 -2.26 17.23 -14.19
C PRO A 396 -1.66 16.12 -15.06
N MET A 397 -0.35 16.20 -15.37
CA MET A 397 0.31 15.26 -16.28
C MET A 397 0.11 13.79 -15.91
N LEU A 398 0.19 13.43 -14.62
CA LEU A 398 -0.04 12.04 -14.19
C LEU A 398 -1.50 11.58 -14.40
N ALA A 399 -2.47 12.49 -14.22
CA ALA A 399 -3.87 12.20 -14.52
C ALA A 399 -4.10 12.06 -16.03
N MET A 400 -3.42 12.87 -16.84
CA MET A 400 -3.44 12.78 -18.30
C MET A 400 -2.93 11.42 -18.77
N ILE A 401 -1.73 11.03 -18.31
CA ILE A 401 -1.09 9.75 -18.62
C ILE A 401 -2.03 8.56 -18.30
N ARG A 402 -2.73 8.59 -17.17
CA ARG A 402 -3.66 7.53 -16.74
C ARG A 402 -4.95 7.47 -17.55
N ASN A 403 -5.35 8.56 -18.21
CA ASN A 403 -6.62 8.67 -18.92
C ASN A 403 -6.47 8.67 -20.45
N LEU A 404 -5.26 8.43 -20.99
CA LEU A 404 -5.01 8.40 -22.44
C LEU A 404 -5.93 7.42 -23.19
N ALA A 405 -6.19 6.26 -22.59
CA ALA A 405 -7.12 5.25 -23.12
C ALA A 405 -8.55 5.80 -23.26
N LYS A 406 -9.06 6.51 -22.25
CA LYS A 406 -10.41 7.09 -22.29
C LYS A 406 -10.48 8.25 -23.28
N MET A 407 -9.45 9.10 -23.34
CA MET A 407 -9.35 10.17 -24.33
C MET A 407 -9.37 9.63 -25.77
N GLN A 408 -8.66 8.52 -26.03
CA GLN A 408 -8.70 7.82 -27.31
C GLN A 408 -10.09 7.25 -27.63
N ASN A 409 -10.75 6.63 -26.64
CA ASN A 409 -12.08 6.06 -26.80
C ASN A 409 -13.14 7.12 -27.14
N VAL A 410 -13.10 8.29 -26.49
CA VAL A 410 -14.00 9.43 -26.76
C VAL A 410 -13.71 10.09 -28.12
N GLY A 411 -12.58 9.75 -28.74
CA GLY A 411 -12.20 10.30 -30.03
C GLY A 411 -11.49 11.65 -29.92
N LEU A 412 -10.88 11.98 -28.77
CA LEU A 412 -10.06 13.19 -28.62
C LEU A 412 -8.91 13.26 -29.63
N PHE A 413 -8.54 12.10 -30.16
CA PHE A 413 -7.48 11.93 -31.14
C PHE A 413 -8.00 11.41 -32.50
N LYS A 414 -9.31 11.40 -32.80
CA LYS A 414 -9.84 10.89 -34.09
C LYS A 414 -9.90 12.02 -35.16
N GLY A 415 -9.09 11.83 -36.21
CA GLY A 415 -8.61 12.79 -37.21
C GLY A 415 -9.51 13.92 -37.74
N GLU A 416 -8.90 15.11 -37.85
CA GLU A 416 -8.86 16.01 -39.03
C GLU A 416 -7.61 16.92 -38.97
N LYS A 417 -7.20 17.57 -40.08
CA LYS A 417 -5.88 18.25 -40.28
C LYS A 417 -5.43 19.26 -39.20
N LYS A 418 -6.30 19.73 -38.31
CA LYS A 418 -5.96 20.58 -37.13
C LYS A 418 -5.59 19.79 -35.87
N GLU A 419 -5.73 18.47 -35.86
CA GLU A 419 -5.53 17.60 -34.69
C GLU A 419 -4.13 17.02 -34.53
N GLY A 420 -3.30 17.13 -35.58
CA GLY A 420 -1.85 17.03 -35.43
C GLY A 420 -1.37 17.91 -34.27
N ASP A 421 -2.03 19.05 -34.04
CA ASP A 421 -1.75 19.99 -32.96
C ASP A 421 -2.06 19.43 -31.55
N LYS A 422 -3.10 18.61 -31.36
CA LYS A 422 -3.45 18.06 -30.04
C LYS A 422 -2.65 16.83 -29.65
N ILE A 423 -2.44 15.93 -30.61
CA ILE A 423 -1.50 14.82 -30.40
C ILE A 423 -0.10 15.41 -30.22
N ALA A 424 0.31 16.38 -31.05
CA ALA A 424 1.56 17.10 -30.85
C ALA A 424 1.61 17.81 -29.50
N HIS A 425 0.52 18.38 -29.00
CA HIS A 425 0.48 18.99 -27.68
C HIS A 425 0.72 17.96 -26.57
N VAL A 426 0.03 16.82 -26.60
CA VAL A 426 0.25 15.74 -25.62
C VAL A 426 1.66 15.17 -25.73
N VAL A 427 2.15 14.94 -26.96
CA VAL A 427 3.50 14.46 -27.23
C VAL A 427 4.55 15.47 -26.76
N ALA A 428 4.36 16.76 -27.02
CA ALA A 428 5.24 17.83 -26.57
C ALA A 428 5.21 17.96 -25.04
N HIS A 429 4.05 17.79 -24.42
CA HIS A 429 3.93 17.79 -22.96
C HIS A 429 4.65 16.57 -22.35
N LEU A 430 4.51 15.38 -22.93
CA LEU A 430 5.25 14.17 -22.54
C LEU A 430 6.76 14.27 -22.81
N ALA A 431 7.18 15.07 -23.79
CA ALA A 431 8.58 15.33 -24.09
C ALA A 431 9.19 16.43 -23.20
N ASN A 432 8.38 17.15 -22.42
CA ASN A 432 8.84 18.26 -21.59
C ASN A 432 9.43 17.75 -20.26
N ILE A 433 10.76 17.79 -20.18
CA ILE A 433 11.52 17.35 -19.00
C ILE A 433 11.21 18.16 -17.74
N GLU A 434 10.99 19.47 -17.85
CA GLU A 434 10.66 20.34 -16.71
C GLU A 434 9.28 20.01 -16.15
N ALA A 435 8.32 19.70 -17.04
CA ALA A 435 6.99 19.30 -16.64
C ALA A 435 7.01 17.92 -15.94
N ILE A 436 7.78 16.95 -16.44
CA ILE A 436 8.03 15.66 -15.77
C ILE A 436 8.65 15.89 -14.39
N LYS A 437 9.68 16.75 -14.29
CA LYS A 437 10.37 17.08 -13.04
C LYS A 437 9.44 17.75 -12.03
N LYS A 438 8.65 18.74 -12.46
CA LYS A 438 7.69 19.46 -11.61
C LYS A 438 6.58 18.53 -11.11
N ALA A 439 6.11 17.64 -11.97
CA ALA A 439 5.11 16.64 -11.61
C ALA A 439 5.69 15.46 -10.80
N ARG A 440 7.03 15.39 -10.63
CA ARG A 440 7.77 14.31 -9.96
C ARG A 440 7.38 12.93 -10.48
N ILE A 441 7.23 12.81 -11.80
CA ILE A 441 6.83 11.56 -12.43
C ILE A 441 8.05 10.67 -12.57
N HIS A 442 7.96 9.48 -12.01
CA HIS A 442 9.03 8.49 -12.06
C HIS A 442 8.94 7.64 -13.35
N PRO A 443 10.07 7.21 -13.96
CA PRO A 443 10.06 6.36 -15.16
C PRO A 443 9.10 5.16 -15.08
N ILE A 444 9.09 4.48 -13.92
CA ILE A 444 8.20 3.33 -13.65
C ILE A 444 6.71 3.65 -13.85
N GLN A 445 6.26 4.86 -13.46
CA GLN A 445 4.86 5.26 -13.63
C GLN A 445 4.49 5.41 -15.11
N ILE A 446 5.44 5.90 -15.91
CA ILE A 446 5.29 6.04 -17.37
C ILE A 446 5.27 4.65 -18.02
N LEU A 447 6.15 3.75 -17.61
CA LEU A 447 6.17 2.37 -18.11
C LEU A 447 4.85 1.63 -17.83
N LEU A 448 4.31 1.78 -16.62
CA LEU A 448 3.01 1.20 -16.27
C LEU A 448 1.90 1.78 -17.16
N ALA A 449 1.91 3.09 -17.39
CA ALA A 449 0.91 3.72 -18.24
C ALA A 449 1.04 3.30 -19.72
N LYS A 450 2.28 3.20 -20.23
CA LYS A 450 2.55 2.69 -21.58
C LYS A 450 2.03 1.27 -21.75
N THR A 451 2.37 0.38 -20.83
CA THR A 451 1.94 -1.02 -20.91
C THR A 451 0.43 -1.18 -20.79
N VAL A 452 -0.24 -0.40 -19.93
CA VAL A 452 -1.70 -0.38 -19.90
C VAL A 452 -2.27 0.17 -21.21
N TYR A 453 -1.71 1.25 -21.75
CA TYR A 453 -2.20 1.85 -23.00
C TYR A 453 -2.02 0.93 -24.21
N ASP A 454 -0.91 0.21 -24.31
CA ASP A 454 -0.58 -0.69 -25.42
C ASP A 454 -1.44 -1.96 -25.44
N VAL A 455 -1.96 -2.41 -24.28
CA VAL A 455 -2.88 -3.56 -24.21
C VAL A 455 -4.18 -3.33 -24.98
N GLY A 456 -4.63 -2.06 -25.11
CA GLY A 456 -5.83 -1.70 -25.89
C GLY A 456 -7.16 -2.07 -25.24
N THR A 457 -7.14 -2.67 -24.05
CA THR A 457 -8.34 -3.07 -23.30
C THR A 457 -8.20 -2.72 -21.82
N GLY A 458 -9.31 -2.31 -21.20
CA GLY A 458 -9.35 -2.00 -19.77
C GLY A 458 -9.35 -3.26 -18.91
N ASP A 459 -8.59 -3.25 -17.82
CA ASP A 459 -8.53 -4.35 -16.83
C ASP A 459 -9.86 -4.54 -16.08
N ARG A 460 -10.65 -3.45 -15.93
CA ARG A 460 -11.98 -3.45 -15.33
C ARG A 460 -12.97 -2.74 -16.25
N GLY A 461 -13.95 -3.48 -16.77
CA GLY A 461 -15.03 -2.96 -17.63
C GLY A 461 -14.92 -3.40 -19.09
N SER A 462 -15.70 -2.76 -19.97
CA SER A 462 -15.76 -3.07 -21.41
C SER A 462 -15.04 -2.04 -22.30
N LEU A 463 -14.22 -1.17 -21.71
CA LEU A 463 -13.51 -0.12 -22.44
C LEU A 463 -12.44 -0.74 -23.35
N THR A 464 -12.57 -0.49 -24.65
CA THR A 464 -11.60 -0.88 -25.67
C THR A 464 -11.14 0.33 -26.48
N TRP A 465 -9.89 0.31 -26.89
CA TRP A 465 -9.30 1.34 -27.75
C TRP A 465 -8.20 0.74 -28.62
N THR A 466 -7.92 1.40 -29.74
CA THR A 466 -6.77 1.07 -30.59
C THR A 466 -5.60 1.97 -30.18
N PRO A 467 -4.48 1.42 -29.67
CA PRO A 467 -3.32 2.21 -29.30
C PRO A 467 -2.76 2.96 -30.51
N LYS A 468 -2.42 4.24 -30.32
CA LYS A 468 -1.75 5.03 -31.36
C LYS A 468 -0.24 4.90 -31.27
N PRO A 469 0.46 4.59 -32.38
CA PRO A 469 1.92 4.47 -32.39
C PRO A 469 2.63 5.73 -31.89
N GLU A 470 2.12 6.93 -32.23
CA GLU A 470 2.74 8.19 -31.86
C GLU A 470 2.70 8.43 -30.35
N LEU A 471 1.59 8.07 -29.70
CA LEU A 471 1.43 8.21 -28.25
C LEU A 471 2.23 7.14 -27.50
N SER A 472 2.26 5.90 -28.00
CA SER A 472 3.08 4.84 -27.42
C SER A 472 4.57 5.20 -27.50
N ALA A 473 5.03 5.71 -28.65
CA ALA A 473 6.39 6.18 -28.84
C ALA A 473 6.71 7.41 -27.97
N ALA A 474 5.75 8.32 -27.75
CA ALA A 474 5.94 9.46 -26.87
C ALA A 474 6.05 9.05 -25.39
N LEU A 475 5.25 8.07 -24.94
CA LEU A 475 5.39 7.50 -23.60
C LEU A 475 6.73 6.79 -23.43
N GLU A 476 7.21 6.10 -24.46
CA GLU A 476 8.55 5.49 -24.45
C GLU A 476 9.67 6.53 -24.38
N LYS A 477 9.58 7.61 -25.16
CA LYS A 477 10.52 8.73 -25.06
C LYS A 477 10.47 9.38 -23.68
N ALA A 478 9.28 9.62 -23.13
CA ALA A 478 9.11 10.17 -21.79
C ALA A 478 9.69 9.26 -20.71
N PHE A 479 9.57 7.94 -20.87
CA PHE A 479 10.20 6.94 -20.00
C PHE A 479 11.73 7.10 -20.00
N TYR A 480 12.35 7.23 -21.18
CA TYR A 480 13.79 7.43 -21.27
C TYR A 480 14.24 8.81 -20.75
N LEU A 481 13.49 9.87 -21.03
CA LEU A 481 13.77 11.22 -20.53
C LEU A 481 13.69 11.28 -19.00
N ALA A 482 12.73 10.59 -18.39
CA ALA A 482 12.58 10.57 -16.94
C ALA A 482 13.80 9.96 -16.22
N PHE A 483 14.61 9.11 -16.87
CA PHE A 483 15.86 8.62 -16.28
C PHE A 483 16.92 9.69 -16.10
N SER A 484 16.96 10.71 -16.98
CA SER A 484 17.94 11.79 -16.88
C SER A 484 17.74 12.67 -15.63
N LEU A 485 16.59 12.56 -14.97
CA LEU A 485 16.28 13.26 -13.72
C LEU A 485 16.79 12.52 -12.47
N MET A 486 17.25 11.28 -12.61
CA MET A 486 17.72 10.47 -11.50
C MET A 486 19.16 10.83 -11.10
N PRO A 487 19.51 10.76 -9.82
CA PRO A 487 20.85 11.07 -9.36
C PRO A 487 21.86 10.05 -9.93
N LYS A 488 23.02 10.55 -10.35
CA LYS A 488 24.12 9.72 -10.84
C LYS A 488 24.96 9.17 -9.70
N THR A 489 25.63 8.05 -9.94
CA THR A 489 26.53 7.39 -8.97
C THR A 489 27.83 6.95 -9.63
N GLU A 490 28.95 7.25 -8.97
CA GLU A 490 30.30 6.92 -9.44
C GLU A 490 30.72 5.49 -9.06
N LYS A 491 29.83 4.71 -8.44
CA LYS A 491 30.12 3.34 -7.99
C LYS A 491 29.98 2.33 -9.14
N ARG A 492 30.73 1.22 -9.04
CA ARG A 492 30.69 0.13 -10.04
C ARG A 492 29.63 -0.91 -9.68
N PHE A 493 28.67 -1.13 -10.56
CA PHE A 493 27.54 -2.03 -10.34
C PHE A 493 27.68 -3.34 -11.11
N CYS A 494 27.37 -4.45 -10.45
CA CYS A 494 27.03 -5.73 -11.07
C CYS A 494 25.52 -5.94 -10.96
N ILE A 495 24.82 -5.90 -12.09
CA ILE A 495 23.37 -6.06 -12.18
C ILE A 495 23.05 -7.50 -12.55
N ALA A 496 22.52 -8.29 -11.62
CA ALA A 496 22.13 -9.66 -11.84
C ALA A 496 20.61 -9.78 -12.07
N LEU A 497 20.24 -10.25 -13.26
CA LEU A 497 18.85 -10.46 -13.65
C LEU A 497 18.46 -11.93 -13.59
N ASP A 498 17.40 -12.20 -12.85
CA ASP A 498 16.77 -13.51 -12.79
C ASP A 498 15.87 -13.71 -14.03
N CYS A 499 16.23 -14.70 -14.86
CA CYS A 499 15.48 -15.08 -16.06
C CYS A 499 14.68 -16.37 -15.87
N SER A 500 14.51 -16.85 -14.63
CA SER A 500 13.72 -18.03 -14.31
C SER A 500 12.27 -17.92 -14.80
N SER A 501 11.56 -19.06 -14.83
CA SER A 501 10.15 -19.09 -15.22
C SER A 501 9.24 -18.34 -14.26
N SER A 502 9.56 -18.30 -12.98
CA SER A 502 8.72 -17.67 -11.95
C SER A 502 8.67 -16.14 -12.11
N MET A 503 9.75 -15.53 -12.63
CA MET A 503 9.83 -14.13 -13.05
C MET A 503 8.91 -13.77 -14.25
N CYS A 504 8.30 -14.75 -14.93
CA CYS A 504 7.24 -14.50 -15.92
C CYS A 504 5.91 -14.07 -15.28
N SER A 505 5.74 -14.28 -13.97
CA SER A 505 4.49 -13.93 -13.28
C SER A 505 4.27 -12.42 -13.27
N LYS A 506 3.01 -12.00 -13.29
CA LYS A 506 2.62 -10.59 -13.17
C LYS A 506 2.92 -10.12 -11.75
N LEU A 507 3.46 -8.91 -11.65
CA LEU A 507 3.62 -8.23 -10.38
C LEU A 507 2.26 -7.91 -9.76
N SER A 508 2.26 -7.81 -8.44
CA SER A 508 1.06 -7.65 -7.65
C SER A 508 0.20 -6.45 -8.07
N GLY A 509 -0.90 -6.74 -8.77
CA GLY A 509 -1.84 -5.73 -9.25
C GLY A 509 -1.29 -4.77 -10.32
N SER A 510 -0.36 -5.24 -11.14
CA SER A 510 0.19 -4.58 -12.32
C SER A 510 0.06 -5.50 -13.55
N VAL A 511 0.11 -4.92 -14.76
CA VAL A 511 0.19 -5.67 -16.02
C VAL A 511 1.62 -6.14 -16.33
N LEU A 512 2.61 -5.60 -15.62
CA LEU A 512 4.03 -5.91 -15.81
C LEU A 512 4.38 -7.25 -15.18
N THR A 513 5.27 -7.99 -15.84
CA THR A 513 5.89 -9.20 -15.26
C THR A 513 7.11 -8.84 -14.45
N GLY A 514 7.51 -9.71 -13.51
CA GLY A 514 8.75 -9.56 -12.75
C GLY A 514 9.98 -9.34 -13.66
N ARG A 515 10.00 -10.01 -14.82
CA ARG A 515 11.04 -9.86 -15.85
C ARG A 515 11.07 -8.47 -16.49
N ILE A 516 9.92 -7.92 -16.88
CA ILE A 516 9.88 -6.57 -17.50
C ILE A 516 10.25 -5.53 -16.45
N ALA A 517 9.80 -5.72 -15.21
CA ALA A 517 10.13 -4.86 -14.09
C ALA A 517 11.63 -4.88 -13.74
N SER A 518 12.26 -6.07 -13.68
CA SER A 518 13.69 -6.19 -13.43
C SER A 518 14.51 -5.54 -14.53
N ALA A 519 14.13 -5.75 -15.80
CA ALA A 519 14.77 -5.08 -16.94
C ALA A 519 14.66 -3.55 -16.84
N ALA A 520 13.47 -3.02 -16.51
CA ALA A 520 13.28 -1.57 -16.36
C ALA A 520 14.10 -0.97 -15.20
N MET A 521 14.24 -1.68 -14.09
CA MET A 521 15.12 -1.26 -12.98
C MET A 521 16.60 -1.34 -13.38
N ALA A 522 17.00 -2.40 -14.10
CA ALA A 522 18.37 -2.55 -14.60
C ALA A 522 18.75 -1.38 -15.52
N MET A 523 17.85 -0.99 -16.42
CA MET A 523 18.04 0.18 -17.28
C MET A 523 18.24 1.48 -16.49
N ASN A 524 17.54 1.63 -15.36
CA ASN A 524 17.73 2.79 -14.50
C ASN A 524 19.17 2.86 -14.00
N ILE A 525 19.71 1.72 -13.55
CA ILE A 525 21.08 1.64 -13.01
C ILE A 525 22.11 1.79 -14.13
N LEU A 526 21.90 1.16 -15.28
CA LEU A 526 22.77 1.31 -16.47
C LEU A 526 22.90 2.77 -16.92
N LYS A 527 21.83 3.59 -16.75
CA LYS A 527 21.84 5.01 -17.14
C LYS A 527 22.36 5.96 -16.05
N THR A 528 22.32 5.53 -14.78
CA THR A 528 22.68 6.39 -13.63
C THR A 528 24.07 6.09 -13.08
N ALA A 529 24.55 4.86 -13.22
CA ALA A 529 25.88 4.46 -12.78
C ALA A 529 26.93 4.70 -13.88
N ASP A 530 28.11 5.17 -13.47
CA ASP A 530 29.23 5.40 -14.40
C ASP A 530 29.79 4.09 -14.99
N SER A 531 29.71 2.99 -14.24
CA SER A 531 30.16 1.67 -14.68
C SER A 531 29.20 0.61 -14.16
N ALA A 532 28.41 0.01 -15.04
CA ALA A 532 27.49 -1.07 -14.71
C ALA A 532 27.61 -2.21 -15.71
N GLU A 533 27.64 -3.45 -15.19
CA GLU A 533 27.64 -4.65 -16.03
C GLU A 533 26.45 -5.54 -15.68
N CYS A 534 25.70 -5.93 -16.70
CA CYS A 534 24.56 -6.83 -16.57
C CYS A 534 24.99 -8.29 -16.73
N ILE A 535 24.48 -9.15 -15.87
CA ILE A 535 24.63 -10.60 -15.95
C ILE A 535 23.29 -11.29 -15.74
N THR A 536 23.19 -12.52 -16.23
CA THR A 536 22.06 -13.42 -15.94
C THR A 536 22.51 -14.46 -14.95
N PHE A 537 21.59 -15.03 -14.19
CA PHE A 537 21.93 -16.14 -13.28
C PHE A 537 20.85 -17.21 -13.32
N CYS A 538 20.94 -18.08 -14.32
CA CYS A 538 20.03 -19.23 -14.52
C CYS A 538 20.87 -20.43 -14.96
N ASN A 539 21.12 -21.43 -14.11
CA ASN A 539 22.08 -22.54 -14.27
C ASN A 539 23.56 -22.14 -14.54
N LYS A 540 23.81 -21.12 -15.36
CA LYS A 540 25.11 -20.51 -15.65
C LYS A 540 24.98 -19.00 -15.63
N THR A 541 26.08 -18.33 -15.32
CA THR A 541 26.20 -16.89 -15.40
C THR A 541 26.71 -16.49 -16.76
N GLU A 542 25.94 -15.71 -17.50
CA GLU A 542 26.33 -15.16 -18.80
C GLU A 542 26.32 -13.63 -18.71
N THR A 543 27.34 -13.00 -19.30
CA THR A 543 27.42 -11.54 -19.40
C THR A 543 26.46 -11.06 -20.46
N LEU A 544 25.63 -10.09 -20.09
CA LEU A 544 24.69 -9.47 -21.01
C LEU A 544 25.35 -8.25 -21.66
N PRO A 545 25.31 -8.11 -22.99
CA PRO A 545 25.94 -7.00 -23.71
C PRO A 545 25.08 -5.72 -23.68
N PHE A 546 24.48 -5.39 -22.53
CA PHE A 546 23.61 -4.22 -22.40
C PHE A 546 24.37 -3.01 -21.87
N THR A 547 24.10 -1.86 -22.47
CA THR A 547 24.71 -0.57 -22.14
C THR A 547 23.63 0.45 -21.78
N ALA A 548 24.04 1.68 -21.46
CA ALA A 548 23.11 2.77 -21.18
C ALA A 548 22.21 3.12 -22.39
N GLU A 549 22.61 2.75 -23.60
CA GLU A 549 21.90 3.00 -24.86
C GLU A 549 20.88 1.89 -25.20
N SER A 550 20.97 0.72 -24.56
CA SER A 550 20.07 -0.40 -24.84
C SER A 550 18.61 -0.05 -24.58
N THR A 551 17.71 -0.66 -25.34
CA THR A 551 16.26 -0.46 -25.19
C THR A 551 15.62 -1.52 -24.29
N LEU A 552 14.45 -1.21 -23.73
CA LEU A 552 13.72 -2.19 -22.90
C LEU A 552 13.33 -3.44 -23.71
N ALA A 553 13.01 -3.26 -24.99
CA ALA A 553 12.67 -4.35 -25.90
C ALA A 553 13.86 -5.30 -26.10
N GLU A 554 15.05 -4.76 -26.40
CA GLU A 554 16.28 -5.56 -26.56
C GLU A 554 16.58 -6.43 -25.34
N ILE A 555 16.51 -5.82 -24.14
CA ILE A 555 16.77 -6.53 -22.89
C ILE A 555 15.75 -7.63 -22.68
N THR A 556 14.46 -7.30 -22.80
CA THR A 556 13.37 -8.26 -22.52
C THR A 556 13.30 -9.38 -23.54
N ASP A 557 13.60 -9.11 -24.82
CA ASP A 557 13.63 -10.14 -25.88
C ASP A 557 14.82 -11.08 -25.72
N HIS A 558 16.00 -10.56 -25.39
CA HIS A 558 17.15 -11.41 -25.08
C HIS A 558 16.93 -12.23 -23.80
N MET A 559 16.27 -11.67 -22.78
CA MET A 559 15.91 -12.44 -21.59
C MET A 559 14.97 -13.62 -21.88
N LYS A 560 14.18 -13.58 -22.97
CA LYS A 560 13.34 -14.71 -23.39
C LYS A 560 14.14 -15.86 -24.01
N THR A 561 15.31 -15.57 -24.61
CA THR A 561 16.13 -16.58 -25.29
C THR A 561 17.00 -17.41 -24.35
N ILE A 562 17.18 -16.94 -23.11
CA ILE A 562 18.03 -17.60 -22.11
C ILE A 562 17.37 -18.89 -21.63
N LYS A 563 18.16 -19.98 -21.56
CA LYS A 563 17.70 -21.27 -21.06
C LYS A 563 17.35 -21.16 -19.57
N LYS A 564 16.14 -21.59 -19.23
CA LYS A 564 15.65 -21.64 -17.86
C LYS A 564 16.42 -22.68 -17.05
N GLY A 565 16.61 -22.42 -15.78
CA GLY A 565 17.43 -23.24 -14.90
C GLY A 565 17.32 -22.84 -13.45
N ASP A 566 18.05 -23.55 -12.60
CA ASP A 566 18.11 -23.27 -11.17
C ASP A 566 18.83 -21.94 -10.91
N THR A 567 18.37 -21.27 -9.87
CA THR A 567 18.68 -19.88 -9.56
C THR A 567 19.34 -19.85 -8.18
N SER A 568 20.58 -19.37 -8.12
CA SER A 568 21.33 -19.22 -6.87
C SER A 568 21.87 -17.80 -6.72
N GLY A 569 21.53 -17.17 -5.59
CA GLY A 569 21.96 -15.81 -5.26
C GLY A 569 23.48 -15.67 -5.07
N ALA A 570 24.21 -16.77 -4.90
CA ALA A 570 25.67 -16.76 -4.80
C ALA A 570 26.39 -16.63 -6.16
N LEU A 571 25.69 -16.89 -7.27
CA LEU A 571 26.29 -16.91 -8.62
C LEU A 571 26.94 -15.58 -9.03
N PRO A 572 26.30 -14.40 -8.83
CA PRO A 572 26.90 -13.11 -9.20
C PRO A 572 28.27 -12.87 -8.56
N MET A 573 28.39 -13.07 -7.25
CA MET A 573 29.63 -12.81 -6.52
C MET A 573 30.72 -13.84 -6.84
N THR A 574 30.33 -15.13 -6.97
CA THR A 574 31.29 -16.18 -7.34
C THR A 574 31.81 -16.03 -8.76
N TRP A 575 30.96 -15.63 -9.70
CA TRP A 575 31.35 -15.26 -11.06
C TRP A 575 32.31 -14.07 -11.06
N ALA A 576 31.98 -12.97 -10.39
CA ALA A 576 32.82 -11.78 -10.34
C ALA A 576 34.21 -12.09 -9.76
N THR A 577 34.26 -12.93 -8.73
CA THR A 577 35.50 -13.44 -8.14
C THR A 577 36.35 -14.23 -9.16
N ARG A 578 35.74 -15.21 -9.85
CA ARG A 578 36.43 -16.07 -10.83
C ARG A 578 36.91 -15.28 -12.05
N SER A 579 36.14 -14.28 -12.47
CA SER A 579 36.47 -13.41 -13.61
C SER A 579 37.40 -12.25 -13.23
N GLY A 580 37.80 -12.12 -11.96
CA GLY A 580 38.67 -11.03 -11.49
C GLY A 580 38.05 -9.63 -11.61
N LYS A 581 36.71 -9.53 -11.69
CA LYS A 581 36.00 -8.26 -11.87
C LYS A 581 35.75 -7.56 -10.54
N LYS A 582 35.93 -6.24 -10.55
CA LYS A 582 35.83 -5.39 -9.36
C LYS A 582 34.55 -4.55 -9.39
N PHE A 583 33.66 -4.80 -8.44
CA PHE A 583 32.37 -4.13 -8.27
C PHE A 583 32.24 -3.64 -6.83
N ASP A 584 31.64 -2.47 -6.67
CA ASP A 584 31.34 -1.89 -5.35
C ASP A 584 29.95 -2.30 -4.89
N VAL A 585 29.04 -2.57 -5.83
CA VAL A 585 27.64 -2.91 -5.55
C VAL A 585 27.19 -4.08 -6.43
N PHE A 586 26.63 -5.10 -5.80
CA PHE A 586 25.86 -6.15 -6.47
C PHE A 586 24.38 -5.85 -6.28
N ILE A 587 23.60 -5.86 -7.36
CA ILE A 587 22.14 -5.80 -7.28
C ILE A 587 21.52 -7.02 -7.95
N ILE A 588 20.71 -7.76 -7.20
CA ILE A 588 20.05 -8.99 -7.65
C ILE A 588 18.55 -8.71 -7.77
N PHE A 589 18.00 -8.86 -8.97
CA PHE A 589 16.54 -8.80 -9.18
C PHE A 589 16.00 -10.22 -9.29
N THR A 590 15.17 -10.64 -8.33
CA THR A 590 14.62 -12.00 -8.24
C THR A 590 13.29 -11.99 -7.51
N ASP A 591 12.53 -13.07 -7.55
CA ASP A 591 11.34 -13.26 -6.72
C ASP A 591 11.65 -13.93 -5.37
N ASN A 592 12.93 -14.13 -5.03
CA ASN A 592 13.44 -14.82 -3.84
C ASN A 592 13.14 -16.32 -3.73
N ASP A 593 12.64 -16.95 -4.79
CA ASP A 593 12.46 -18.40 -4.85
C ASP A 593 13.72 -19.07 -5.43
N LEU A 594 14.85 -18.90 -4.74
CA LEU A 594 16.13 -19.53 -5.10
C LEU A 594 16.12 -21.04 -4.86
N ASN A 595 16.58 -21.83 -5.83
CA ASN A 595 16.57 -23.28 -5.78
C ASN A 595 17.94 -23.92 -6.15
N GLY A 596 18.99 -23.12 -6.34
CA GLY A 596 20.30 -23.63 -6.73
C GLY A 596 21.18 -24.07 -5.54
N GLU A 597 21.88 -25.19 -5.70
CA GLU A 597 22.90 -25.68 -4.76
C GLU A 597 24.11 -24.73 -4.69
N GLY A 598 24.66 -24.51 -3.49
CA GLY A 598 25.84 -23.66 -3.32
C GLY A 598 25.97 -23.00 -1.94
N PRO A 599 27.02 -22.18 -1.72
CA PRO A 599 27.15 -21.40 -0.50
C PRO A 599 26.03 -20.36 -0.39
N SER A 600 25.68 -19.97 0.85
CA SER A 600 24.73 -18.87 1.05
C SER A 600 25.23 -17.58 0.40
N THR A 601 24.29 -16.74 -0.06
CA THR A 601 24.57 -15.44 -0.66
C THR A 601 25.47 -14.57 0.23
N ALA A 602 25.21 -14.57 1.54
CA ALA A 602 26.01 -13.83 2.51
C ALA A 602 27.48 -14.30 2.54
N ARG A 603 27.69 -15.63 2.52
CA ARG A 603 29.03 -16.22 2.47
C ARG A 603 29.73 -15.92 1.14
N ALA A 604 29.00 -15.90 0.04
CA ALA A 604 29.54 -15.55 -1.28
C ALA A 604 30.02 -14.08 -1.33
N LEU A 605 29.28 -13.14 -0.75
CA LEU A 605 29.73 -11.74 -0.63
C LEU A 605 30.94 -11.59 0.29
N ALA A 606 30.94 -12.25 1.46
CA ALA A 606 32.09 -12.23 2.37
C ALA A 606 33.37 -12.82 1.74
N ASN A 607 33.22 -13.83 0.87
CA ASN A 607 34.33 -14.34 0.07
C ASN A 607 34.79 -13.32 -0.98
N TYR A 608 33.85 -12.68 -1.67
CA TYR A 608 34.16 -11.64 -2.65
C TYR A 608 34.93 -10.47 -2.03
N ARG A 609 34.48 -9.93 -0.89
CA ARG A 609 35.17 -8.84 -0.16
C ARG A 609 36.62 -9.19 0.13
N ARG A 610 36.86 -10.40 0.67
CA ARG A 610 38.20 -10.91 1.00
C ARG A 610 39.10 -11.09 -0.22
N GLN A 611 38.57 -11.62 -1.33
CA GLN A 611 39.38 -11.92 -2.51
C GLN A 611 39.60 -10.71 -3.43
N SER A 612 38.62 -9.80 -3.51
CA SER A 612 38.70 -8.59 -4.34
C SER A 612 39.44 -7.43 -3.66
N GLY A 613 39.53 -7.45 -2.32
CA GLY A 613 40.06 -6.35 -1.50
C GLY A 613 39.08 -5.19 -1.32
N ILE A 614 37.81 -5.36 -1.71
CA ILE A 614 36.76 -4.34 -1.60
C ILE A 614 35.91 -4.66 -0.37
N GLU A 615 36.36 -4.21 0.80
CA GLU A 615 35.66 -4.50 2.07
C GLU A 615 34.26 -3.89 2.12
N GLU A 616 34.09 -2.72 1.49
CA GLU A 616 32.82 -2.00 1.42
C GLU A 616 31.84 -2.52 0.36
N ALA A 617 32.13 -3.67 -0.29
CA ALA A 617 31.25 -4.18 -1.34
C ALA A 617 29.84 -4.45 -0.77
N LYS A 618 28.83 -3.86 -1.41
CA LYS A 618 27.42 -3.94 -0.98
C LYS A 618 26.63 -4.91 -1.84
N LEU A 619 25.59 -5.51 -1.25
CA LEU A 619 24.62 -6.36 -1.94
C LEU A 619 23.22 -5.81 -1.72
N ILE A 620 22.48 -5.63 -2.80
CA ILE A 620 21.07 -5.24 -2.80
C ILE A 620 20.28 -6.36 -3.46
N VAL A 621 19.29 -6.90 -2.76
CA VAL A 621 18.36 -7.88 -3.31
C VAL A 621 17.02 -7.18 -3.51
N VAL A 622 16.55 -7.10 -4.75
CA VAL A 622 15.25 -6.52 -5.09
C VAL A 622 14.27 -7.64 -5.37
N SER A 623 13.39 -7.88 -4.41
CA SER A 623 12.38 -8.92 -4.44
C SER A 623 11.16 -8.51 -5.26
N MET A 624 10.89 -9.18 -6.37
CA MET A 624 9.73 -8.92 -7.23
C MET A 624 8.42 -9.56 -6.72
N SER A 625 8.44 -10.19 -5.54
CA SER A 625 7.36 -11.00 -5.00
C SER A 625 7.22 -10.81 -3.50
N ALA A 626 6.00 -10.72 -2.97
CA ALA A 626 5.77 -10.45 -1.53
C ALA A 626 5.88 -11.72 -0.66
N ASN A 627 6.82 -12.62 -0.98
CA ASN A 627 7.07 -13.82 -0.20
C ASN A 627 7.90 -13.52 1.05
N GLY A 628 7.83 -14.46 2.02
CA GLY A 628 8.50 -14.33 3.31
C GLY A 628 9.96 -14.80 3.36
N ALA A 629 10.64 -14.95 2.21
CA ALA A 629 12.02 -15.46 2.13
C ALA A 629 13.02 -14.31 1.93
N ALA A 630 14.10 -14.25 2.73
CA ALA A 630 15.20 -13.29 2.53
C ALA A 630 16.44 -13.98 1.96
N ILE A 631 17.13 -13.27 1.08
CA ILE A 631 18.42 -13.68 0.54
C ILE A 631 19.56 -12.89 1.24
N ALA A 632 19.33 -11.61 1.53
CA ALA A 632 20.25 -10.77 2.28
C ALA A 632 20.20 -11.08 3.79
N SER A 633 21.36 -11.06 4.45
CA SER A 633 21.45 -11.20 5.91
C SER A 633 21.16 -9.87 6.58
N GLY A 634 20.32 -9.87 7.63
CA GLY A 634 20.01 -8.68 8.43
C GLY A 634 21.16 -8.22 9.33
N ASP A 635 22.17 -9.05 9.55
CA ASP A 635 23.30 -8.74 10.44
C ASP A 635 24.41 -7.97 9.70
N ASP A 636 24.41 -7.99 8.36
CA ASP A 636 25.43 -7.35 7.52
C ASP A 636 24.93 -5.99 7.01
N ARG A 637 25.54 -4.90 7.49
CA ARG A 637 25.21 -3.51 7.07
C ARG A 637 25.44 -3.25 5.59
N GLY A 638 26.26 -4.07 4.93
CA GLY A 638 26.47 -4.00 3.49
C GLY A 638 25.50 -4.86 2.68
N MET A 639 24.47 -5.45 3.30
CA MET A 639 23.40 -6.14 2.59
C MET A 639 22.06 -5.46 2.83
N MET A 640 21.26 -5.29 1.77
CA MET A 640 19.92 -4.74 1.88
C MET A 640 18.93 -5.56 1.05
N ASP A 641 17.76 -5.78 1.61
CA ASP A 641 16.65 -6.42 0.92
C ASP A 641 15.56 -5.37 0.65
N ILE A 642 15.29 -5.10 -0.62
CA ILE A 642 14.26 -4.18 -1.08
C ILE A 642 13.12 -4.99 -1.67
N ALA A 643 11.90 -4.61 -1.36
CA ALA A 643 10.73 -5.21 -1.97
C ALA A 643 10.20 -4.38 -3.13
N GLY A 644 10.12 -5.01 -4.29
CA GLY A 644 9.16 -4.71 -5.33
C GLY A 644 9.61 -3.83 -6.45
N PHE A 645 8.62 -3.15 -7.03
CA PHE A 645 8.77 -2.32 -8.21
C PHE A 645 8.05 -0.99 -7.95
N ASP A 646 8.72 -0.12 -7.20
CA ASP A 646 8.20 1.17 -6.76
C ASP A 646 9.07 2.34 -7.25
N PRO A 647 8.47 3.49 -7.61
CA PRO A 647 9.18 4.74 -7.88
C PRO A 647 10.25 5.18 -6.87
N ALA A 648 10.15 4.79 -5.61
CA ALA A 648 11.12 5.18 -4.59
C ALA A 648 12.35 4.28 -4.52
N ILE A 649 12.31 3.07 -5.09
CA ILE A 649 13.39 2.09 -4.98
C ILE A 649 14.73 2.65 -5.50
N PRO A 650 14.78 3.32 -6.67
CA PRO A 650 16.05 3.86 -7.16
C PRO A 650 16.70 4.88 -6.22
N GLN A 651 15.89 5.69 -5.52
CA GLN A 651 16.40 6.62 -4.51
C GLN A 651 16.95 5.87 -3.29
N ILE A 652 16.25 4.82 -2.83
CA ILE A 652 16.72 3.97 -1.72
C ILE A 652 18.04 3.28 -2.08
N VAL A 653 18.14 2.73 -3.30
CA VAL A 653 19.37 2.14 -3.82
C VAL A 653 20.49 3.17 -3.81
N HIS A 654 20.24 4.37 -4.31
CA HIS A 654 21.23 5.46 -4.32
C HIS A 654 21.70 5.82 -2.91
N ASP A 655 20.78 6.04 -1.97
CA ASP A 655 21.10 6.41 -0.59
C ASP A 655 21.88 5.31 0.14
N PHE A 656 21.51 4.04 -0.03
CA PHE A 656 22.23 2.91 0.55
C PHE A 656 23.63 2.76 -0.03
N VAL A 657 23.77 2.93 -1.34
CA VAL A 657 25.07 2.84 -2.02
C VAL A 657 26.03 3.91 -1.51
N LEU A 658 25.55 5.14 -1.30
CA LEU A 658 26.33 6.24 -0.73
C LEU A 658 26.57 6.12 0.78
N GLY A 659 25.83 5.25 1.48
CA GLY A 659 25.97 5.07 2.94
C GLY A 659 25.18 6.10 3.76
N ASN A 660 24.13 6.68 3.16
CA ASN A 660 23.20 7.60 3.85
C ASN A 660 22.16 6.85 4.70
N ILE A 661 22.00 5.55 4.48
CA ILE A 661 21.10 4.63 5.20
C ILE A 661 21.78 3.29 5.48
#